data_AF-A0A8S9LR97-F1
#
_entry.id   AF-A0A8S9LR97-F1
#
_cell.length_a   1.000
_cell.length_b   1.000
_cell.length_c   1.000
_cell.angle_alpha   90.00
_cell.angle_beta   90.00
_cell.angle_gamma   90.00
#
_symmetry.space_group_name_H-M   'P 1'
#
loop_
_entity.id
_entity.type
_entity.pdbx_description
1 polymer ?
#
loop_
_entity_poly.entity_id
_entity_poly.type
_entity_poly.pdbx_seq_one_letter_code
_entity_poly.pdbx_strand_id
1 'polypeptide(L)'
;MDSKEAEKYIQMVKEQQERGLQKLKGVRPGSEGGFSYKVDPYTLLSGDYVVHKKVGIGRFVGIKLDVPKDSSEPLEYVFIEYADGMAKLPLKQASRLLYRYNLPNESKRPRTLSRLSDTSVWERRKTKGKVAIQKMVVDLMELYLHRLRQQRFPYPKNPIMADFAAQFPYNATPDQKQAFLDVDKDLTERETPMDRLICGDVGFGKTEVALRAIFCVVSAGKQAMVLAPTIVLAKQHYDVISERFSLYPQIKVGLLSRFQTKAEKEAYLEMIKHGHLNIIVGTHSLLGSRVVYSNLGLLVVDEEQRFGVKQKEKIASFKTSVDVLTLSATPIPRTLYLALTGFRDASLISTPPPERIPIKTHLSSLWSRRVDPSSLFVIDTAEQSSDPTMKDTTKNSTYSPEEILMHPVKKRRAASGDLRNAAKVLQNQEEEDHLREEEDEEIPHDDGNEDDDEEEDAKYCRRGFGHGYHLVEGQMGHGMEDYIVADTKTVKGHKLGLYAIFDGYSGRNVADYLQSHLFDNILSQPDLWKKPKKAIKRAYKLTDDYILSSVVGSRGGSTAVTAIVVDGKKLVVANVGDSRAILCHESDVVKQLTVDHEPEKERDLVERKGGFISTKPEIVQIHGDTKFLILASDGLWKVMSNEEAWDEIKEVRDAEKAAKALVDEALARGSKDDISCVVKRRAASGDLRNAAKVLQNQEEEDHLREEEEEEEEIPHDDGNEDDDEEEDAKYCRRGFGHGYHLVKGQMGHGMEDYIVADTKTVKGHKLGLYAIFDGHSGRNVADYLQSHLFDNILSQPDFWEKPKKAIKRAYKLTDDYILSIVVGSRGGSTAVTAIVVDGKKLVVANVGDSRAILCRESDVVKQLTVDHEPEKERELVERKGGFISTKPGNVPRVDGQLAMTRAFGDGRLKEHISVRPDIEIVQIHGDTKFLIFASDGLWKVMSNEEAWDEIKEVRNAEKAAKALVDEALARGSKDDISCVVVFFN
;
A
#
# COMPACT_ATOMS: atom_id res chain seq x y z
N MET A 1 29.89 39.83 -17.02
CA MET A 1 29.11 40.38 -18.14
C MET A 1 29.57 41.81 -18.32
N ASP A 2 29.77 42.24 -19.55
CA ASP A 2 29.87 43.67 -19.86
C ASP A 2 28.51 44.33 -19.54
N SER A 3 28.51 45.57 -19.07
CA SER A 3 27.30 46.31 -18.64
C SER A 3 26.24 46.35 -19.74
N LYS A 4 26.67 46.36 -21.01
CA LYS A 4 25.80 46.36 -22.19
C LYS A 4 25.03 45.05 -22.40
N GLU A 5 25.63 43.89 -22.09
CA GLU A 5 24.94 42.60 -22.20
C GLU A 5 23.85 42.46 -21.13
N ALA A 6 24.12 42.99 -19.92
CA ALA A 6 23.17 42.95 -18.82
C ALA A 6 21.95 43.84 -19.10
N GLU A 7 22.17 45.04 -19.66
CA GLU A 7 21.09 45.93 -20.09
C GLU A 7 20.26 45.32 -21.22
N LYS A 8 20.90 44.68 -22.21
CA LYS A 8 20.20 43.99 -23.29
C LYS A 8 19.32 42.84 -22.77
N TYR A 9 19.81 42.09 -21.79
CA TYR A 9 19.05 41.04 -21.14
C TYR A 9 17.86 41.58 -20.34
N ILE A 10 18.06 42.64 -19.56
CA ILE A 10 16.98 43.30 -18.79
C ILE A 10 15.88 43.82 -19.74
N GLN A 11 16.26 44.39 -20.88
CA GLN A 11 15.30 44.87 -21.88
C GLN A 11 14.51 43.71 -22.51
N MET A 12 15.18 42.60 -22.85
CA MET A 12 14.54 41.39 -23.37
C MET A 12 13.53 40.79 -22.39
N VAL A 13 13.87 40.71 -21.10
CA VAL A 13 12.96 40.22 -20.05
C VAL A 13 11.73 41.12 -19.93
N LYS A 14 11.89 42.45 -19.98
CA LYS A 14 10.77 43.41 -19.95
C LYS A 14 9.83 43.23 -21.14
N GLU A 15 10.36 43.08 -22.36
CA GLU A 15 9.55 42.84 -23.56
C GLU A 15 8.79 41.50 -23.49
N GLN A 16 9.43 40.44 -22.97
CA GLN A 16 8.77 39.14 -22.78
C GLN A 16 7.67 39.21 -21.72
N GLN A 17 7.86 39.98 -20.64
CA GLN A 17 6.82 40.24 -19.64
C GLN A 17 5.62 40.99 -20.25
N GLU A 18 5.86 42.03 -21.06
CA GLU A 18 4.79 42.76 -21.74
C GLU A 18 4.00 41.88 -22.73
N ARG A 19 4.69 41.05 -23.51
CA ARG A 19 4.03 40.07 -24.41
C ARG A 19 3.20 39.03 -23.64
N GLY A 20 3.72 38.53 -22.51
CA GLY A 20 2.99 37.64 -21.61
C GLY A 20 1.72 38.29 -21.05
N LEU A 21 1.79 39.56 -20.63
CA LEU A 21 0.64 40.34 -20.20
C LEU A 21 -0.40 40.55 -21.32
N GLN A 22 0.03 40.73 -22.58
CA GLN A 22 -0.87 40.91 -23.72
C GLN A 22 -1.59 39.61 -24.11
N LYS A 23 -0.91 38.46 -24.15
CA LYS A 23 -1.54 37.14 -24.41
C LYS A 23 -2.66 36.83 -23.41
N LEU A 24 -2.51 37.31 -22.18
CA LEU A 24 -3.49 37.16 -21.10
C LEU A 24 -4.70 38.10 -21.18
N LYS A 25 -4.63 39.18 -21.98
CA LYS A 25 -5.73 40.13 -22.20
C LYS A 25 -6.68 39.71 -23.33
N GLY A 26 -6.30 38.73 -24.16
CA GLY A 26 -7.12 38.22 -25.28
C GLY A 26 -8.25 37.27 -24.87
N VAL A 27 -8.34 36.88 -23.60
CA VAL A 27 -9.43 36.04 -23.06
C VAL A 27 -10.63 36.92 -22.73
N ARG A 28 -11.78 36.68 -23.37
CA ARG A 28 -13.04 37.43 -23.16
C ARG A 28 -13.41 37.49 -21.67
N PRO A 29 -13.88 38.64 -21.15
CA PRO A 29 -14.31 38.77 -19.75
C PRO A 29 -15.68 38.11 -19.58
N GLY A 30 -15.69 36.85 -19.16
CA GLY A 30 -16.92 36.07 -19.02
C GLY A 30 -16.70 34.77 -18.25
N SER A 31 -16.12 34.86 -17.06
CA SER A 31 -16.32 33.92 -15.96
C SER A 31 -15.72 34.53 -14.69
N GLU A 32 -16.58 34.85 -13.73
CA GLU A 32 -16.19 35.31 -12.40
C GLU A 32 -15.48 34.18 -11.66
N GLY A 33 -14.17 34.30 -11.49
CA GLY A 33 -13.36 33.28 -10.82
C GLY A 33 -11.86 33.57 -10.80
N GLY A 34 -11.47 34.83 -10.72
CA GLY A 34 -10.06 35.18 -10.50
C GLY A 34 -9.66 34.92 -9.05
N PHE A 35 -8.76 33.97 -8.80
CA PHE A 35 -8.20 33.70 -7.47
C PHE A 35 -7.55 34.96 -6.87
N SER A 36 -8.24 35.65 -5.96
CA SER A 36 -7.71 36.75 -5.16
C SER A 36 -7.31 36.24 -3.77
N TYR A 37 -6.04 36.44 -3.40
CA TYR A 37 -5.52 36.11 -2.06
C TYR A 37 -5.98 37.09 -0.96
N LYS A 38 -6.52 38.25 -1.36
CA LYS A 38 -7.20 39.16 -0.45
C LYS A 38 -8.53 38.56 -0.06
N VAL A 39 -8.83 38.60 1.22
CA VAL A 39 -10.04 38.01 1.78
C VAL A 39 -11.16 39.02 1.77
N ASP A 40 -12.32 38.60 1.27
CA ASP A 40 -13.58 39.21 1.62
C ASP A 40 -14.02 38.68 3.00
N PRO A 41 -14.07 39.51 4.07
CA PRO A 41 -14.39 39.06 5.42
C PRO A 41 -15.75 38.36 5.54
N TYR A 42 -16.72 38.63 4.65
CA TYR A 42 -18.02 37.94 4.67
C TYR A 42 -17.95 36.47 4.24
N THR A 43 -16.87 36.07 3.57
CA THR A 43 -16.63 34.69 3.13
C THR A 43 -15.91 33.83 4.18
N LEU A 44 -15.58 34.40 5.34
CA LEU A 44 -14.88 33.70 6.41
C LEU A 44 -15.85 33.07 7.40
N LEU A 45 -15.50 31.88 7.87
CA LEU A 45 -16.19 31.20 8.97
C LEU A 45 -15.42 31.42 10.28
N SER A 46 -16.15 31.50 11.39
CA SER A 46 -15.53 31.58 12.72
C SER A 46 -14.56 30.41 12.93
N GLY A 47 -13.34 30.72 13.34
CA GLY A 47 -12.24 29.76 13.44
C GLY A 47 -11.25 29.78 12.26
N ASP A 48 -11.58 30.42 11.14
CA ASP A 48 -10.68 30.54 9.99
C ASP A 48 -9.42 31.33 10.35
N TYR A 49 -8.26 30.89 9.85
CA TYR A 49 -7.02 31.62 10.04
C TYR A 49 -6.82 32.67 8.95
N VAL A 50 -6.48 33.88 9.39
CA VAL A 50 -6.21 35.04 8.54
C VAL A 50 -4.84 35.62 8.83
N VAL A 51 -4.23 36.23 7.81
CA VAL A 51 -2.96 36.94 7.94
C VAL A 51 -3.22 38.43 7.80
N HIS A 52 -3.00 39.16 8.88
CA HIS A 52 -3.01 40.61 8.86
C HIS A 52 -1.62 41.14 8.46
N LYS A 53 -1.57 42.01 7.45
CA LYS A 53 -0.33 42.51 6.84
C LYS A 53 0.74 43.01 7.83
N LYS A 54 0.33 43.63 8.95
CA LYS A 54 1.23 44.21 9.96
C LYS A 54 1.44 43.35 11.20
N VAL A 55 0.45 42.56 11.61
CA VAL A 55 0.45 41.87 12.91
C VAL A 55 0.83 40.41 12.74
N GLY A 56 0.44 39.79 11.62
CA GLY A 56 0.66 38.38 11.34
C GLY A 56 -0.61 37.55 11.45
N ILE A 57 -0.43 36.28 11.84
CA ILE A 57 -1.46 35.24 11.78
C ILE A 57 -2.40 35.38 12.98
N GLY A 58 -3.70 35.49 12.72
CA GLY A 58 -4.77 35.51 13.70
C GLY A 58 -5.90 34.57 13.31
N ARG A 59 -6.85 34.33 14.23
CA ARG A 59 -8.04 33.52 14.03
C ARG A 59 -9.27 34.43 13.93
N PHE A 60 -10.00 34.34 12.83
CA PHE A 60 -11.23 35.09 12.61
C PHE A 60 -12.31 34.58 13.56
N VAL A 61 -12.98 35.50 14.25
CA VAL A 61 -14.01 35.19 15.25
C VAL A 61 -15.40 35.47 14.70
N GLY A 62 -15.55 36.59 13.98
CA GLY A 62 -16.81 37.00 13.38
C GLY A 62 -16.88 38.49 13.08
N ILE A 63 -17.98 38.89 12.46
CA ILE A 63 -18.32 40.30 12.20
C ILE A 63 -19.39 40.71 13.22
N LYS A 64 -19.20 41.85 13.89
CA LYS A 64 -20.23 42.43 14.79
C LYS A 64 -20.39 43.92 14.52
N LEU A 65 -21.62 44.40 14.70
CA LEU A 65 -21.92 45.82 14.72
C LEU A 65 -21.48 46.42 16.04
N ASP A 66 -20.78 47.54 15.98
CA ASP A 66 -20.40 48.31 17.16
C ASP A 66 -20.42 49.81 16.83
N VAL A 67 -20.74 50.64 17.81
CA VAL A 67 -20.84 52.10 17.64
C VAL A 67 -19.46 52.70 17.93
N PRO A 68 -18.82 53.40 16.97
CA PRO A 68 -17.54 54.06 17.21
C PRO A 68 -17.68 55.12 18.31
N LYS A 69 -16.60 55.41 19.06
CA LYS A 69 -16.62 56.48 20.08
C LYS A 69 -16.91 57.87 19.48
N ASP A 70 -16.65 58.04 18.18
CA ASP A 70 -16.71 59.33 17.47
C ASP A 70 -17.87 59.43 16.45
N SER A 71 -18.80 58.46 16.42
CA SER A 71 -19.94 58.46 15.49
C SER A 71 -21.15 57.76 16.10
N SER A 72 -22.37 58.29 15.85
CA SER A 72 -23.63 57.68 16.29
C SER A 72 -24.13 56.55 15.38
N GLU A 73 -23.46 56.29 14.26
CA GLU A 73 -23.85 55.22 13.33
C GLU A 73 -23.13 53.91 13.64
N PRO A 74 -23.86 52.78 13.75
CA PRO A 74 -23.25 51.48 13.97
C PRO A 74 -22.42 51.06 12.75
N LEU A 75 -21.15 50.73 12.98
CA LEU A 75 -20.24 50.23 11.95
C LEU A 75 -19.94 48.74 12.19
N GLU A 76 -19.69 48.02 11.11
CA GLU A 76 -19.27 46.62 11.18
C GLU A 76 -17.77 46.49 11.44
N TYR A 77 -17.44 45.66 12.42
CA TYR A 77 -16.08 45.32 12.80
C TYR A 77 -15.83 43.83 12.67
N VAL A 78 -14.66 43.51 12.13
CA VAL A 78 -14.08 42.17 12.09
C VAL A 78 -13.28 41.93 13.36
N PHE A 79 -13.61 40.86 14.08
CA PHE A 79 -12.90 40.44 15.27
C PHE A 79 -11.92 39.32 14.94
N ILE A 80 -10.67 39.51 15.35
CA ILE A 80 -9.57 38.58 15.10
C ILE A 80 -8.86 38.30 16.42
N GLU A 81 -8.77 37.04 16.77
CA GLU A 81 -8.05 36.55 17.93
C GLU A 81 -6.58 36.31 17.61
N TYR A 82 -5.72 36.80 18.47
CA TYR A 82 -4.27 36.62 18.48
C TYR A 82 -3.86 35.92 19.78
N ALA A 83 -2.59 35.52 19.89
CA ALA A 83 -2.13 34.71 21.01
C ALA A 83 -2.28 35.39 22.39
N ASP A 84 -2.32 36.72 22.43
CA ASP A 84 -2.31 37.56 23.62
C ASP A 84 -3.53 38.50 23.70
N GLY A 85 -4.47 38.43 22.76
CA GLY A 85 -5.65 39.29 22.79
C GLY A 85 -6.49 39.32 21.52
N MET A 86 -7.53 40.14 21.55
CA MET A 86 -8.47 40.34 20.43
C MET A 86 -8.20 41.67 19.72
N ALA A 87 -8.13 41.64 18.40
CA ALA A 87 -8.11 42.81 17.55
C ALA A 87 -9.51 43.07 16.98
N LYS A 88 -9.91 44.34 16.97
CA LYS A 88 -11.13 44.84 16.36
C LYS A 88 -10.76 45.75 15.19
N LEU A 89 -11.12 45.36 13.97
CA LEU A 89 -10.82 46.13 12.75
C LEU A 89 -12.10 46.53 12.03
N PRO A 90 -12.26 47.81 11.61
CA PRO A 90 -13.37 48.19 10.74
C PRO A 90 -13.36 47.36 9.45
N LEU A 91 -14.53 46.92 8.99
CA LEU A 91 -14.65 46.01 7.84
C LEU A 91 -13.88 46.51 6.60
N LYS A 92 -14.01 47.80 6.25
CA LYS A 92 -13.29 48.41 5.11
C LYS A 92 -11.76 48.30 5.24
N GLN A 93 -11.23 48.36 6.46
CA GLN A 93 -9.80 48.17 6.70
C GLN A 93 -9.41 46.69 6.65
N ALA A 94 -10.25 45.82 7.20
CA ALA A 94 -10.06 44.37 7.17
C ALA A 94 -9.93 43.83 5.74
N SER A 95 -10.84 44.20 4.83
CA SER A 95 -10.79 43.77 3.41
C SER A 95 -9.52 44.21 2.66
N ARG A 96 -8.81 45.24 3.16
CA ARG A 96 -7.55 45.72 2.56
C ARG A 96 -6.31 45.06 3.16
N LEU A 97 -6.37 44.64 4.42
CA LEU A 97 -5.21 44.23 5.22
C LEU A 97 -5.17 42.73 5.51
N LEU A 98 -6.29 42.02 5.33
CA LEU A 98 -6.39 40.59 5.55
C LEU A 98 -6.18 39.76 4.28
N TYR A 99 -5.39 38.72 4.46
CA TYR A 99 -5.14 37.67 3.48
C TYR A 99 -5.53 36.33 4.10
N ARG A 100 -5.92 35.37 3.27
CA ARG A 100 -6.28 34.04 3.77
C ARG A 100 -4.99 33.33 4.16
N TYR A 101 -4.97 32.69 5.33
CA TYR A 101 -3.79 31.92 5.74
C TYR A 101 -3.64 30.65 4.89
N ASN A 102 -4.76 29.97 4.61
CA ASN A 102 -4.81 28.76 3.80
C ASN A 102 -5.35 29.04 2.40
N LEU A 103 -5.03 28.16 1.44
CA LEU A 103 -5.76 28.07 0.18
C LEU A 103 -7.23 27.70 0.45
N PRO A 104 -8.18 28.11 -0.40
CA PRO A 104 -9.54 27.58 -0.36
C PRO A 104 -9.45 26.05 -0.42
N ASN A 105 -10.01 25.34 0.56
CA ASN A 105 -10.00 23.88 0.74
C ASN A 105 -8.79 23.27 1.46
N GLU A 106 -7.85 24.08 1.98
CA GLU A 106 -6.83 23.59 2.92
C GLU A 106 -7.20 23.92 4.38
N SER A 107 -7.19 22.92 5.26
CA SER A 107 -7.48 23.05 6.69
C SER A 107 -6.21 22.97 7.56
N LYS A 108 -5.10 23.53 7.07
CA LYS A 108 -3.84 23.58 7.83
C LYS A 108 -3.95 24.59 8.98
N ARG A 109 -3.62 24.17 10.19
CA ARG A 109 -3.57 25.07 11.36
C ARG A 109 -2.18 25.69 11.48
N PRO A 110 -2.06 27.01 11.74
CA PRO A 110 -0.77 27.62 12.03
C PRO A 110 -0.19 27.07 13.34
N ARG A 111 1.14 26.89 13.39
CA ARG A 111 1.84 26.42 14.61
C ARG A 111 1.57 27.31 15.82
N THR A 112 1.51 28.62 15.61
CA THR A 112 1.26 29.64 16.64
C THR A 112 0.54 30.83 16.05
N LEU A 113 -0.42 31.41 16.77
CA LEU A 113 -0.94 32.74 16.47
C LEU A 113 0.13 33.79 16.76
N SER A 114 0.09 34.90 16.02
CA SER A 114 0.96 36.05 16.27
C SER A 114 0.48 36.81 17.51
N ARG A 115 1.35 37.63 18.11
CA ARG A 115 1.01 38.48 19.26
C ARG A 115 0.72 39.90 18.78
N LEU A 116 -0.28 40.55 19.39
CA LEU A 116 -0.60 41.97 19.17
C LEU A 116 0.42 42.88 19.83
N SER A 117 0.90 42.51 21.02
CA SER A 117 1.89 43.26 21.79
C SER A 117 3.28 43.28 21.12
N ASP A 118 3.62 42.24 20.36
CA ASP A 118 4.91 42.10 19.70
C ASP A 118 4.77 41.72 18.21
N THR A 119 4.78 42.74 17.36
CA THR A 119 4.77 42.57 15.90
C THR A 119 6.17 42.32 15.32
N SER A 120 7.24 42.45 16.12
CA SER A 120 8.62 42.34 15.63
C SER A 120 8.93 40.93 15.14
N VAL A 121 8.34 39.90 15.75
CA VAL A 121 8.45 38.50 15.31
C VAL A 121 7.89 38.33 13.90
N TRP A 122 6.74 38.94 13.61
CA TRP A 122 6.13 38.91 12.29
C TRP A 122 6.96 39.67 11.26
N GLU A 123 7.49 40.83 11.63
CA GLU A 123 8.38 41.62 10.76
C GLU A 123 9.68 40.88 10.44
N ARG A 124 10.30 40.22 11.43
CA ARG A 124 11.46 39.35 11.22
C ARG A 124 11.12 38.17 10.30
N ARG A 125 9.98 37.50 10.51
CA ARG A 125 9.51 36.41 9.61
C ARG A 125 9.31 36.90 8.18
N LYS A 126 8.69 38.06 8.00
CA LYS A 126 8.49 38.69 6.68
C LYS A 126 9.82 39.06 6.03
N THR A 127 10.75 39.61 6.79
CA THR A 127 12.10 39.96 6.29
C THR A 127 12.88 38.70 5.89
N LYS A 128 12.87 37.66 6.73
CA LYS A 128 13.46 36.35 6.41
C LYS A 128 12.84 35.74 5.15
N GLY A 129 11.51 35.81 5.01
CA GLY A 129 10.82 35.39 3.79
C GLY A 129 11.23 36.19 2.56
N LYS A 130 11.34 37.52 2.67
CA LYS A 130 11.81 38.40 1.60
C LYS A 130 13.24 38.04 1.17
N VAL A 131 14.15 37.82 2.11
CA VAL A 131 15.54 37.41 1.83
C VAL A 131 15.57 36.04 1.16
N ALA A 132 14.76 35.08 1.63
CA ALA A 132 14.67 33.76 0.99
C ALA A 132 14.15 33.84 -0.46
N ILE A 133 13.12 34.66 -0.71
CA ILE A 133 12.62 34.92 -2.07
C ILE A 133 13.69 35.61 -2.92
N GLN A 134 14.41 36.60 -2.38
CA GLN A 134 15.49 37.27 -3.09
C GLN A 134 16.59 36.28 -3.48
N LYS A 135 17.01 35.42 -2.55
CA LYS A 135 17.97 34.34 -2.84
C LYS A 135 17.46 33.42 -3.95
N MET A 136 16.22 32.95 -3.85
CA MET A 136 15.61 32.11 -4.88
C MET A 136 15.61 32.76 -6.27
N VAL A 137 15.34 34.07 -6.34
CA VAL A 137 15.37 34.82 -7.61
C VAL A 137 16.80 34.94 -8.13
N VAL A 138 17.79 35.20 -7.27
CA VAL A 138 19.21 35.25 -7.66
C VAL A 138 19.67 33.90 -8.19
N ASP A 139 19.36 32.80 -7.49
CA ASP A 139 19.71 31.44 -7.90
C ASP A 139 19.07 31.09 -9.26
N LEU A 140 17.81 31.51 -9.48
CA LEU A 140 17.11 31.34 -10.77
C LEU A 140 17.77 32.16 -11.88
N MET A 141 18.14 33.41 -11.60
CA MET A 141 18.84 34.29 -12.55
C MET A 141 20.20 33.72 -12.93
N GLU A 142 20.96 33.20 -11.98
CA GLU A 142 22.25 32.57 -12.22
C GLU A 142 22.11 31.37 -13.17
N LEU A 143 21.12 30.50 -12.92
CA LEU A 143 20.80 29.38 -13.83
C LEU A 143 20.49 29.86 -15.25
N TYR A 144 19.68 30.92 -15.42
CA TYR A 144 19.38 31.45 -16.76
C TYR A 144 20.58 32.12 -17.43
N LEU A 145 21.43 32.82 -16.67
CA LEU A 145 22.67 33.39 -17.21
C LEU A 145 23.61 32.28 -17.71
N HIS A 146 23.70 31.15 -17.00
CA HIS A 146 24.42 29.98 -17.48
C HIS A 146 23.82 29.44 -18.77
N ARG A 147 22.50 29.33 -18.87
CA ARG A 147 21.81 28.83 -20.07
C ARG A 147 21.99 29.74 -21.29
N LEU A 148 21.95 31.06 -21.12
CA LEU A 148 22.16 32.01 -22.23
C LEU A 148 23.58 31.95 -22.80
N ARG A 149 24.56 31.56 -21.98
CA ARG A 149 25.93 31.33 -22.43
C ARG A 149 26.10 30.02 -23.18
N GLN A 150 25.19 29.06 -22.98
CA GLN A 150 25.18 27.82 -23.73
C GLN A 150 24.50 28.05 -25.07
N GLN A 151 25.17 27.63 -26.14
CA GLN A 151 24.58 27.57 -27.47
C GLN A 151 24.46 26.11 -27.89
N ARG A 152 23.33 25.77 -28.50
CA ARG A 152 23.12 24.55 -29.25
C ARG A 152 22.59 24.89 -30.63
N PHE A 153 22.86 24.04 -31.61
CA PHE A 153 22.26 24.19 -32.92
C PHE A 153 20.74 23.93 -32.83
N PRO A 154 19.91 24.70 -33.55
CA PRO A 154 18.49 24.39 -33.69
C PRO A 154 18.30 23.02 -34.34
N TYR A 155 17.31 22.25 -33.87
CA TYR A 155 17.03 20.93 -34.44
C TYR A 155 16.41 21.07 -35.85
N PRO A 156 16.86 20.28 -36.84
CA PRO A 156 16.31 20.35 -38.19
C PRO A 156 14.85 19.90 -38.20
N LYS A 157 14.02 20.58 -39.00
CA LYS A 157 12.61 20.18 -39.18
C LYS A 157 12.55 18.85 -39.92
N ASN A 158 11.98 17.84 -39.27
CA ASN A 158 11.82 16.51 -39.85
C ASN A 158 10.51 16.43 -40.65
N PRO A 159 10.52 16.12 -41.96
CA PRO A 159 9.30 15.97 -42.75
C PRO A 159 8.36 14.87 -42.23
N ILE A 160 8.90 13.84 -41.56
CA ILE A 160 8.15 12.71 -40.98
C ILE A 160 7.36 13.14 -39.73
N MET A 161 7.65 14.32 -39.16
CA MET A 161 6.92 14.84 -38.00
C MET A 161 5.42 14.99 -38.26
N ALA A 162 5.02 15.30 -39.50
CA ALA A 162 3.62 15.38 -39.88
C ALA A 162 2.92 14.02 -39.76
N ASP A 163 3.59 12.94 -40.20
CA ASP A 163 3.07 11.57 -40.12
C ASP A 163 2.99 11.10 -38.66
N PHE A 164 4.02 11.39 -37.85
CA PHE A 164 4.00 11.13 -36.40
C PHE A 164 2.84 11.85 -35.71
N ALA A 165 2.62 13.13 -36.05
CA ALA A 165 1.53 13.93 -35.51
C ALA A 165 0.14 13.43 -35.95
N ALA A 166 0.03 12.86 -37.16
CA ALA A 166 -1.23 12.33 -37.71
C ALA A 166 -1.67 11.02 -37.04
N GLN A 167 -0.74 10.26 -36.44
CA GLN A 167 -1.06 9.06 -35.66
C GLN A 167 -1.78 9.36 -34.34
N PHE A 168 -1.87 10.63 -33.93
CA PHE A 168 -2.55 11.01 -32.69
C PHE A 168 -4.08 10.82 -32.87
N PRO A 169 -4.73 9.93 -32.11
CA PRO A 169 -6.13 9.54 -32.39
C PRO A 169 -7.17 10.60 -32.00
N TYR A 170 -6.74 11.69 -31.36
CA TYR A 170 -7.64 12.73 -30.85
C TYR A 170 -7.45 14.07 -31.58
N ASN A 171 -8.51 14.89 -31.60
CA ASN A 171 -8.42 16.25 -32.11
C ASN A 171 -7.79 17.18 -31.07
N ALA A 172 -6.66 17.79 -31.42
CA ALA A 172 -5.95 18.69 -30.51
C ALA A 172 -6.74 19.98 -30.21
N THR A 173 -6.80 20.36 -28.93
CA THR A 173 -7.42 21.60 -28.46
C THR A 173 -6.60 22.83 -28.89
N PRO A 174 -7.18 24.05 -28.90
CA PRO A 174 -6.44 25.28 -29.23
C PRO A 174 -5.20 25.48 -28.34
N ASP A 175 -5.33 25.20 -27.03
CA ASP A 175 -4.22 25.32 -26.09
C ASP A 175 -3.13 24.27 -26.35
N GLN A 176 -3.51 23.03 -26.70
CA GLN A 176 -2.55 21.99 -27.10
C GLN A 176 -1.81 22.36 -28.38
N LYS A 177 -2.52 22.87 -29.40
CA LYS A 177 -1.92 23.36 -30.66
C LYS A 177 -0.90 24.47 -30.40
N GLN A 178 -1.24 25.40 -29.51
CA GLN A 178 -0.31 26.45 -29.09
C GLN A 178 0.91 25.88 -28.37
N ALA A 179 0.72 24.94 -27.45
CA ALA A 179 1.83 24.27 -26.75
C ALA A 179 2.75 23.50 -27.72
N PHE A 180 2.20 22.84 -28.74
CA PHE A 180 2.99 22.19 -29.79
C PHE A 180 3.84 23.19 -30.56
N LEU A 181 3.26 24.31 -30.99
CA LEU A 181 3.99 25.37 -31.71
C LEU A 181 5.06 26.03 -30.85
N ASP A 182 4.77 26.27 -29.57
CA ASP A 182 5.72 26.88 -28.65
C ASP A 182 6.95 25.97 -28.46
N VAL A 183 6.73 24.66 -28.24
CA VAL A 183 7.82 23.68 -28.10
C VAL A 183 8.58 23.48 -29.41
N ASP A 184 7.88 23.41 -30.55
CA ASP A 184 8.51 23.28 -31.87
C ASP A 184 9.45 24.45 -32.18
N LYS A 185 9.02 25.68 -31.90
CA LYS A 185 9.86 26.87 -32.07
C LYS A 185 11.06 26.88 -31.14
N ASP A 186 10.86 26.49 -29.89
CA ASP A 186 11.96 26.43 -28.92
C ASP A 186 13.04 25.41 -29.36
N LEU A 187 12.63 24.30 -29.97
CA LEU A 187 13.55 23.27 -30.45
C LEU A 187 14.18 23.62 -31.80
N THR A 188 13.41 24.14 -32.76
CA THR A 188 13.83 24.26 -34.17
C THR A 188 14.29 25.66 -34.58
N GLU A 189 14.02 26.70 -33.79
CA GLU A 189 14.37 28.10 -34.14
C GLU A 189 15.35 28.74 -33.15
N ARG A 190 15.36 28.31 -31.87
CA ARG A 190 16.24 28.90 -30.85
C ARG A 190 17.60 28.21 -30.78
N GLU A 191 18.64 29.03 -30.60
CA GLU A 191 20.02 28.57 -30.36
C GLU A 191 20.33 28.33 -28.88
N THR A 192 19.52 28.85 -27.96
CA THR A 192 19.65 28.59 -26.52
C THR A 192 18.84 27.35 -26.15
N PRO A 193 19.32 26.49 -25.22
CA PRO A 193 18.53 25.37 -24.73
C PRO A 193 17.14 25.81 -24.22
N MET A 194 16.12 24.99 -24.44
CA MET A 194 14.73 25.18 -23.98
C MET A 194 14.57 24.81 -22.50
N ASP A 195 13.87 25.62 -21.69
CA ASP A 195 13.40 25.24 -20.34
C ASP A 195 11.94 25.67 -20.23
N ARG A 196 11.05 24.75 -20.61
CA ARG A 196 9.62 25.01 -20.71
C ARG A 196 8.83 24.18 -19.72
N LEU A 197 7.87 24.81 -19.07
CA LEU A 197 6.87 24.15 -18.23
C LEU A 197 5.52 24.05 -18.96
N ILE A 198 4.99 22.83 -19.07
CA ILE A 198 3.64 22.54 -19.55
C ILE A 198 2.74 22.29 -18.34
N CYS A 199 1.81 23.21 -18.10
CA CYS A 199 0.82 23.09 -17.04
C CYS A 199 -0.55 22.74 -17.63
N GLY A 200 -1.23 21.73 -17.10
CA GLY A 200 -2.59 21.41 -17.48
C GLY A 200 -3.14 20.25 -16.67
N ASP A 201 -4.45 20.13 -16.52
CA ASP A 201 -5.06 19.12 -15.66
C ASP A 201 -4.80 17.68 -16.18
N VAL A 202 -5.06 16.67 -15.35
CA VAL A 202 -4.95 15.26 -15.72
C VAL A 202 -5.89 14.97 -16.91
N GLY A 203 -5.34 14.32 -17.94
CA GLY A 203 -6.08 14.01 -19.18
C GLY A 203 -6.07 15.13 -20.23
N PHE A 204 -5.43 16.28 -19.99
CA PHE A 204 -5.38 17.38 -20.98
C PHE A 204 -4.31 17.21 -22.07
N GLY A 205 -3.78 15.99 -22.25
CA GLY A 205 -2.84 15.68 -23.34
C GLY A 205 -1.43 16.27 -23.18
N LYS A 206 -0.95 16.50 -21.95
CA LYS A 206 0.43 16.94 -21.67
C LYS A 206 1.49 15.99 -22.27
N THR A 207 1.23 14.68 -22.19
CA THR A 207 2.12 13.63 -22.71
C THR A 207 2.33 13.76 -24.22
N GLU A 208 1.29 14.12 -24.99
CA GLU A 208 1.41 14.29 -26.44
C GLU A 208 2.36 15.44 -26.81
N VAL A 209 2.40 16.52 -26.01
CA VAL A 209 3.39 17.60 -26.19
C VAL A 209 4.81 17.06 -26.01
N ALA A 210 5.03 16.21 -25.01
CA ALA A 210 6.33 15.60 -24.74
C ALA A 210 6.75 14.60 -25.82
N LEU A 211 5.84 13.76 -26.31
CA LEU A 211 6.12 12.79 -27.38
C LEU A 211 6.62 13.48 -28.66
N ARG A 212 5.98 14.59 -29.05
CA ARG A 212 6.39 15.42 -30.18
C ARG A 212 7.78 16.02 -30.00
N ALA A 213 8.09 16.50 -28.80
CA ALA A 213 9.41 17.01 -28.45
C ALA A 213 10.48 15.91 -28.53
N ILE A 214 10.20 14.74 -27.95
CA ILE A 214 11.08 13.57 -27.97
C ILE A 214 11.36 13.16 -29.41
N PHE A 215 10.33 13.06 -30.26
CA PHE A 215 10.50 12.67 -31.67
C PHE A 215 11.41 13.64 -32.43
N CYS A 216 11.22 14.96 -32.25
CA CYS A 216 12.06 15.98 -32.87
C CYS A 216 13.54 15.83 -32.49
N VAL A 217 13.83 15.70 -31.20
CA VAL A 217 15.21 15.63 -30.68
C VAL A 217 15.89 14.32 -31.05
N VAL A 218 15.18 13.20 -30.93
CA VAL A 218 15.72 11.87 -31.23
C VAL A 218 15.94 11.67 -32.72
N SER A 219 15.07 12.21 -33.58
CA SER A 219 15.27 12.20 -35.03
C SER A 219 16.54 12.94 -35.47
N ALA A 220 17.02 13.88 -34.66
CA ALA A 220 18.27 14.60 -34.91
C ALA A 220 19.52 13.85 -34.38
N GLY A 221 19.39 12.59 -33.97
CA GLY A 221 20.50 11.76 -33.49
C GLY A 221 20.92 12.05 -32.04
N LYS A 222 20.06 12.69 -31.24
CA LYS A 222 20.26 12.90 -29.81
C LYS A 222 19.53 11.84 -28.98
N GLN A 223 19.87 11.76 -27.70
CA GLN A 223 19.16 10.94 -26.72
C GLN A 223 18.14 11.77 -25.93
N ALA A 224 17.05 11.14 -25.50
CA ALA A 224 16.04 11.73 -24.62
C ALA A 224 15.91 10.93 -23.31
N MET A 225 15.85 11.65 -22.19
CA MET A 225 15.60 11.11 -20.85
C MET A 225 14.21 11.53 -20.39
N VAL A 226 13.38 10.57 -19.97
CA VAL A 226 12.06 10.82 -19.38
C VAL A 226 12.08 10.39 -17.91
N LEU A 227 11.97 11.37 -17.00
CA LEU A 227 11.95 11.17 -15.56
C LEU A 227 10.51 11.24 -15.02
N ALA A 228 10.09 10.17 -14.35
CA ALA A 228 8.84 10.12 -13.60
C ALA A 228 9.12 9.87 -12.09
N PRO A 229 8.26 10.35 -11.17
CA PRO A 229 8.54 10.28 -9.74
C PRO A 229 8.31 8.90 -9.14
N THR A 230 7.55 8.03 -9.82
CA THR A 230 7.25 6.66 -9.40
C THR A 230 7.48 5.68 -10.54
N ILE A 231 7.71 4.40 -10.20
CA ILE A 231 7.92 3.35 -11.20
C ILE A 231 6.65 3.13 -12.04
N VAL A 232 5.47 3.23 -11.42
CA VAL A 232 4.18 3.13 -12.13
C VAL A 232 4.06 4.19 -13.21
N LEU A 233 4.36 5.46 -12.90
CA LEU A 233 4.33 6.54 -13.90
C LEU A 233 5.43 6.36 -14.96
N ALA A 234 6.62 5.90 -14.57
CA ALA A 234 7.69 5.60 -15.54
C ALA A 234 7.27 4.49 -16.51
N LYS A 235 6.61 3.43 -16.02
CA LYS A 235 6.08 2.34 -16.84
C LYS A 235 4.96 2.82 -17.76
N GLN A 236 4.02 3.63 -17.26
CA GLN A 236 2.97 4.24 -18.08
C GLN A 236 3.54 5.09 -19.23
N HIS A 237 4.54 5.94 -18.94
CA HIS A 237 5.23 6.69 -19.99
C HIS A 237 5.96 5.76 -20.96
N TYR A 238 6.65 4.75 -20.46
CA TYR A 238 7.35 3.78 -21.30
C TYR A 238 6.40 3.03 -22.24
N ASP A 239 5.24 2.58 -21.77
CA ASP A 239 4.28 1.84 -22.60
C ASP A 239 3.74 2.73 -23.72
N VAL A 240 3.32 3.95 -23.39
CA VAL A 240 2.82 4.93 -24.38
C VAL A 240 3.92 5.33 -25.36
N ILE A 241 5.15 5.56 -24.90
CA ILE A 241 6.29 5.89 -25.77
C ILE A 241 6.63 4.69 -26.67
N SER A 242 6.70 3.48 -26.12
CA SER A 242 7.06 2.28 -26.89
C SER A 242 6.02 2.00 -27.98
N GLU A 243 4.73 2.13 -27.66
CA GLU A 243 3.65 1.98 -28.63
C GLU A 243 3.73 3.06 -29.72
N ARG A 244 3.85 4.34 -29.35
CA ARG A 244 3.90 5.46 -30.31
C ARG A 244 5.15 5.44 -31.20
N PHE A 245 6.25 4.85 -30.72
CA PHE A 245 7.51 4.77 -31.48
C PHE A 245 7.72 3.42 -32.18
N SER A 246 6.78 2.47 -32.06
CA SER A 246 6.86 1.13 -32.68
C SER A 246 7.03 1.15 -34.20
N LEU A 247 6.49 2.16 -34.88
CA LEU A 247 6.61 2.36 -36.33
C LEU A 247 7.97 2.92 -36.78
N TYR A 248 8.88 3.19 -35.84
CA TYR A 248 10.21 3.77 -36.08
C TYR A 248 11.30 2.84 -35.53
N PRO A 249 11.59 1.72 -36.21
CA PRO A 249 12.49 0.66 -35.70
C PRO A 249 13.93 1.12 -35.42
N GLN A 250 14.35 2.24 -36.01
CA GLN A 250 15.64 2.88 -35.76
C GLN A 250 15.72 3.60 -34.40
N ILE A 251 14.57 3.83 -33.74
CA ILE A 251 14.49 4.51 -32.44
C ILE A 251 14.28 3.45 -31.37
N LYS A 252 15.30 3.23 -30.52
CA LYS A 252 15.22 2.29 -29.40
C LYS A 252 14.74 2.99 -28.13
N VAL A 253 13.73 2.41 -27.50
CA VAL A 253 13.15 2.85 -26.23
C VAL A 253 13.52 1.83 -25.14
N GLY A 254 13.97 2.32 -23.99
CA GLY A 254 14.27 1.50 -22.83
C GLY A 254 13.57 2.03 -21.59
N LEU A 255 13.28 1.13 -20.67
CA LEU A 255 12.86 1.43 -19.30
C LEU A 255 14.08 1.22 -18.39
N LEU A 256 14.27 2.07 -17.38
CA LEU A 256 15.19 1.80 -16.27
C LEU A 256 14.38 1.76 -14.98
N SER A 257 14.14 0.55 -14.47
CA SER A 257 13.36 0.33 -13.26
C SER A 257 14.09 -0.60 -12.27
N ARG A 258 13.51 -0.80 -11.08
CA ARG A 258 14.05 -1.75 -10.09
C ARG A 258 13.81 -3.21 -10.45
N PHE A 259 12.88 -3.47 -11.38
CA PHE A 259 12.43 -4.82 -11.75
C PHE A 259 13.28 -5.45 -12.86
N GLN A 260 14.36 -4.80 -13.27
CA GLN A 260 15.29 -5.33 -14.26
C GLN A 260 16.43 -6.04 -13.55
N THR A 261 16.86 -7.16 -14.14
CA THR A 261 18.02 -7.90 -13.66
C THR A 261 19.29 -7.05 -13.76
N LYS A 262 20.33 -7.46 -13.01
CA LYS A 262 21.64 -6.80 -13.07
C LYS A 262 22.23 -6.84 -14.49
N ALA A 263 22.06 -7.94 -15.22
CA ALA A 263 22.57 -8.06 -16.58
C ALA A 263 21.87 -7.07 -17.55
N GLU A 264 20.55 -6.97 -17.50
CA GLU A 264 19.77 -6.03 -18.34
C GLU A 264 20.10 -4.58 -18.03
N LYS A 265 20.25 -4.25 -16.74
CA LYS A 265 20.60 -2.90 -16.30
C LYS A 265 21.97 -2.49 -16.83
N GLU A 266 22.96 -3.36 -16.71
CA GLU A 266 24.31 -3.11 -17.19
C GLU A 266 24.33 -2.99 -18.72
N ALA A 267 23.56 -3.81 -19.44
CA ALA A 267 23.37 -3.69 -20.88
C ALA A 267 22.76 -2.32 -21.27
N TYR A 268 21.72 -1.86 -20.58
CA TYR A 268 21.15 -0.53 -20.85
C TYR A 268 22.14 0.60 -20.55
N LEU A 269 22.93 0.50 -19.48
CA LEU A 269 23.95 1.51 -19.17
C LEU A 269 25.00 1.61 -20.29
N GLU A 270 25.44 0.48 -20.84
CA GLU A 270 26.33 0.47 -22.00
C GLU A 270 25.65 1.05 -23.25
N MET A 271 24.41 0.66 -23.55
CA MET A 271 23.67 1.20 -24.69
C MET A 271 23.46 2.72 -24.57
N ILE A 272 23.22 3.24 -23.36
CA ILE A 272 23.09 4.68 -23.10
C ILE A 272 24.43 5.38 -23.34
N LYS A 273 25.53 4.81 -22.83
CA LYS A 273 26.88 5.36 -22.94
C LYS A 273 27.39 5.40 -24.37
N HIS A 274 27.06 4.41 -25.17
CA HIS A 274 27.45 4.34 -26.59
C HIS A 274 26.44 5.00 -27.54
N GLY A 275 25.28 5.46 -27.04
CA GLY A 275 24.25 6.11 -27.85
C GLY A 275 23.38 5.16 -28.67
N HIS A 276 23.45 3.84 -28.40
CA HIS A 276 22.59 2.83 -29.02
C HIS A 276 21.15 2.87 -28.50
N LEU A 277 20.93 3.45 -27.32
CA LEU A 277 19.59 3.68 -26.76
C LEU A 277 19.19 5.14 -26.95
N ASN A 278 18.12 5.39 -27.70
CA ASN A 278 17.69 6.74 -28.05
C ASN A 278 16.82 7.38 -26.97
N ILE A 279 15.88 6.61 -26.41
CA ILE A 279 14.94 7.08 -25.39
C ILE A 279 15.08 6.19 -24.17
N ILE A 280 15.29 6.80 -23.00
CA ILE A 280 15.29 6.10 -21.72
C ILE A 280 14.26 6.71 -20.78
N VAL A 281 13.36 5.87 -20.29
CA VAL A 281 12.30 6.23 -19.34
C VAL A 281 12.64 5.62 -17.99
N GLY A 282 12.46 6.35 -16.90
CA GLY A 282 12.78 5.81 -15.58
C GLY A 282 12.49 6.76 -14.44
N THR A 283 12.92 6.34 -13.26
CA THR A 283 12.80 7.18 -12.06
C THR A 283 14.09 7.93 -11.79
N HIS A 284 14.26 8.43 -10.56
CA HIS A 284 15.50 9.05 -10.11
C HIS A 284 16.76 8.17 -10.25
N SER A 285 16.63 6.86 -10.50
CA SER A 285 17.74 5.98 -10.86
C SER A 285 18.55 6.49 -12.07
N LEU A 286 17.89 7.18 -13.02
CA LEU A 286 18.54 7.78 -14.18
C LEU A 286 19.41 9.01 -13.85
N LEU A 287 19.25 9.59 -12.66
CA LEU A 287 20.05 10.72 -12.18
C LEU A 287 21.36 10.27 -11.47
N GLY A 288 21.56 8.96 -11.31
CA GLY A 288 22.73 8.37 -10.65
C GLY A 288 24.02 8.64 -11.42
N SER A 289 25.15 8.72 -10.71
CA SER A 289 26.48 8.97 -11.30
C SER A 289 26.93 7.88 -12.28
N ARG A 290 26.37 6.67 -12.18
CA ARG A 290 26.63 5.56 -13.09
C ARG A 290 26.04 5.75 -14.50
N VAL A 291 25.05 6.63 -14.66
CA VAL A 291 24.39 6.85 -15.95
C VAL A 291 25.14 7.96 -16.69
N VAL A 292 25.90 7.57 -17.71
CA VAL A 292 26.66 8.50 -18.56
C VAL A 292 26.04 8.48 -19.95
N TYR A 293 25.51 9.63 -20.37
CA TYR A 293 24.87 9.77 -21.68
C TYR A 293 25.91 10.12 -22.75
N SER A 294 25.78 9.52 -23.93
CA SER A 294 26.60 9.86 -25.10
C SER A 294 26.29 11.27 -25.61
N ASN A 295 24.99 11.55 -25.86
CA ASN A 295 24.55 12.77 -26.52
C ASN A 295 23.13 13.18 -26.10
N LEU A 296 22.94 13.41 -24.79
CA LEU A 296 21.64 13.80 -24.23
C LEU A 296 21.21 15.18 -24.75
N GLY A 297 20.10 15.22 -25.49
CA GLY A 297 19.52 16.43 -26.07
C GLY A 297 18.28 16.94 -25.33
N LEU A 298 17.48 16.04 -24.75
CA LEU A 298 16.22 16.40 -24.08
C LEU A 298 16.05 15.68 -22.75
N LEU A 299 15.60 16.42 -21.74
CA LEU A 299 15.13 15.93 -20.45
C LEU A 299 13.65 16.28 -20.27
N VAL A 300 12.79 15.27 -20.21
CA VAL A 300 11.38 15.41 -19.83
C VAL A 300 11.22 15.06 -18.36
N VAL A 301 10.64 15.96 -17.56
CA VAL A 301 10.40 15.75 -16.12
C VAL A 301 8.92 15.82 -15.84
N ASP A 302 8.31 14.72 -15.42
CA ASP A 302 6.91 14.67 -15.04
C ASP A 302 6.73 14.87 -13.53
N GLU A 303 5.80 15.72 -13.13
CA GLU A 303 5.48 16.06 -11.74
C GLU A 303 6.73 16.38 -10.88
N GLU A 304 7.56 17.33 -11.35
CA GLU A 304 8.83 17.78 -10.74
C GLU A 304 8.70 18.02 -9.21
N GLN A 305 7.55 18.47 -8.72
CA GLN A 305 7.31 18.73 -7.30
C GLN A 305 7.46 17.49 -6.41
N ARG A 306 7.24 16.28 -6.93
CA ARG A 306 7.34 15.01 -6.18
C ARG A 306 8.77 14.51 -5.99
N PHE A 307 9.76 15.09 -6.67
CA PHE A 307 11.18 14.73 -6.50
C PHE A 307 11.80 15.35 -5.24
N GLY A 308 12.74 14.63 -4.64
CA GLY A 308 13.50 15.07 -3.46
C GLY A 308 14.52 16.17 -3.78
N VAL A 309 15.09 16.80 -2.73
CA VAL A 309 16.00 17.96 -2.87
C VAL A 309 17.25 17.60 -3.70
N LYS A 310 17.97 16.51 -3.36
CA LYS A 310 19.16 16.06 -4.11
C LYS A 310 18.85 15.76 -5.59
N GLN A 311 17.68 15.21 -5.87
CA GLN A 311 17.25 14.90 -7.23
C GLN A 311 16.97 16.19 -8.01
N LYS A 312 16.33 17.17 -7.39
CA LYS A 312 16.08 18.50 -7.97
C LYS A 312 17.38 19.26 -8.25
N GLU A 313 18.38 19.17 -7.37
CA GLU A 313 19.71 19.74 -7.63
C GLU A 313 20.37 19.08 -8.85
N LYS A 314 20.26 17.76 -8.98
CA LYS A 314 20.79 17.05 -10.15
C LYS A 314 20.03 17.42 -11.43
N ILE A 315 18.70 17.52 -11.39
CA ILE A 315 17.88 18.03 -12.51
C ILE A 315 18.29 19.46 -12.87
N ALA A 316 18.52 20.33 -11.87
CA ALA A 316 18.99 21.70 -12.10
C ALA A 316 20.36 21.74 -12.79
N SER A 317 21.25 20.78 -12.52
CA SER A 317 22.51 20.67 -13.25
C SER A 317 22.31 20.36 -14.74
N PHE A 318 21.37 19.47 -15.10
CA PHE A 318 21.02 19.20 -16.50
C PHE A 318 20.31 20.39 -17.17
N LYS A 319 19.53 21.16 -16.39
CA LYS A 319 18.94 22.44 -16.83
C LYS A 319 20.00 23.50 -17.17
N THR A 320 21.30 23.26 -17.07
CA THR A 320 22.27 24.26 -17.56
C THR A 320 22.59 24.09 -19.05
N SER A 321 22.58 22.85 -19.56
CA SER A 321 23.13 22.52 -20.89
C SER A 321 22.18 21.74 -21.81
N VAL A 322 21.08 21.19 -21.29
CA VAL A 322 20.14 20.34 -22.04
C VAL A 322 18.79 21.04 -22.20
N ASP A 323 18.05 20.71 -23.27
CA ASP A 323 16.65 21.09 -23.39
C ASP A 323 15.83 20.37 -22.30
N VAL A 324 14.99 21.10 -21.57
CA VAL A 324 14.19 20.58 -20.47
C VAL A 324 12.72 20.91 -20.69
N LEU A 325 11.88 19.89 -20.65
CA LEU A 325 10.43 19.99 -20.71
C LEU A 325 9.85 19.44 -19.40
N THR A 326 9.25 20.32 -18.59
CA THR A 326 8.61 19.90 -17.34
C THR A 326 7.11 19.80 -17.54
N LEU A 327 6.50 18.71 -17.07
CA LEU A 327 5.05 18.48 -17.11
C LEU A 327 4.50 18.58 -15.69
N SER A 328 3.39 19.28 -15.48
CA SER A 328 2.73 19.34 -14.18
C SER A 328 1.21 19.41 -14.30
N ALA A 329 0.53 18.59 -13.50
CA ALA A 329 -0.93 18.69 -13.32
C ALA A 329 -1.35 19.90 -12.48
N THR A 330 -0.48 20.41 -11.61
CA THR A 330 -0.83 21.51 -10.71
C THR A 330 -0.74 22.87 -11.41
N PRO A 331 -1.85 23.63 -11.52
CA PRO A 331 -1.81 24.93 -12.14
C PRO A 331 -1.00 25.91 -11.28
N ILE A 332 -0.07 26.63 -11.91
CA ILE A 332 0.65 27.72 -11.24
C ILE A 332 -0.30 28.93 -11.10
N PRO A 333 -0.36 29.58 -9.92
CA PRO A 333 -1.12 30.82 -9.78
C PRO A 333 -0.73 31.85 -10.84
N ARG A 334 -1.72 32.46 -11.51
CA ARG A 334 -1.50 33.42 -12.61
C ARG A 334 -0.57 34.58 -12.24
N THR A 335 -0.60 35.01 -10.99
CA THR A 335 0.30 36.03 -10.44
C THR A 335 1.75 35.57 -10.37
N LEU A 336 1.99 34.30 -10.00
CA LEU A 336 3.32 33.69 -10.00
C LEU A 336 3.81 33.44 -11.43
N TYR A 337 2.93 32.99 -12.33
CA TYR A 337 3.24 32.89 -13.76
C TYR A 337 3.73 34.22 -14.34
N LEU A 338 2.98 35.31 -14.12
CA LEU A 338 3.38 36.66 -14.57
C LEU A 338 4.73 37.10 -13.98
N ALA A 339 5.00 36.76 -12.72
CA ALA A 339 6.27 37.10 -12.06
C ALA A 339 7.47 36.27 -12.59
N LEU A 340 7.22 35.03 -13.02
CA LEU A 340 8.23 34.12 -13.58
C LEU A 340 8.37 34.26 -15.11
N THR A 341 7.44 34.96 -15.76
CA THR A 341 7.48 35.21 -17.21
C THR A 341 8.73 36.02 -17.55
N GLY A 342 9.51 35.53 -18.52
CA GLY A 342 10.80 36.08 -18.91
C GLY A 342 12.01 35.39 -18.27
N PHE A 343 11.80 34.64 -17.18
CA PHE A 343 12.77 33.69 -16.66
C PHE A 343 12.46 32.31 -17.21
N ARG A 344 11.31 31.73 -16.87
CA ARG A 344 10.90 30.40 -17.35
C ARG A 344 9.77 30.48 -18.36
N ASP A 345 9.98 29.84 -19.52
CA ASP A 345 8.92 29.70 -20.52
C ASP A 345 7.86 28.71 -20.01
N ALA A 346 6.59 29.03 -20.21
CA ALA A 346 5.51 28.15 -19.78
C ALA A 346 4.29 28.24 -20.71
N SER A 347 3.70 27.08 -21.01
CA SER A 347 2.48 26.93 -21.80
C SER A 347 1.39 26.33 -20.92
N LEU A 348 0.24 27.00 -20.86
CA LEU A 348 -0.92 26.57 -20.08
C LEU A 348 -1.93 25.88 -21.00
N ILE A 349 -2.29 24.64 -20.66
CA ILE A 349 -3.37 23.89 -21.29
C ILE A 349 -4.54 23.91 -20.32
N SER A 350 -5.52 24.77 -20.59
CA SER A 350 -6.68 25.01 -19.73
C SER A 350 -7.98 24.48 -20.31
N THR A 351 -8.03 24.32 -21.63
CA THR A 351 -9.18 23.80 -22.36
C THR A 351 -9.22 22.27 -22.24
N PRO A 352 -10.23 21.69 -21.57
CA PRO A 352 -10.38 20.23 -21.52
C PRO A 352 -10.66 19.66 -22.93
N PRO A 353 -10.24 18.42 -23.21
CA PRO A 353 -10.66 17.72 -24.43
C PRO A 353 -12.19 17.58 -24.49
N PRO A 354 -12.79 17.55 -25.69
CA PRO A 354 -14.25 17.54 -25.87
C PRO A 354 -14.98 16.39 -25.14
N GLU A 355 -14.32 15.25 -25.00
CA GLU A 355 -14.85 14.03 -24.36
C GLU A 355 -14.86 14.10 -22.82
N ARG A 356 -14.19 15.10 -22.22
CA ARG A 356 -14.08 15.21 -20.77
C ARG A 356 -15.27 15.94 -20.17
N ILE A 357 -16.10 15.20 -19.45
CA ILE A 357 -17.24 15.74 -18.70
C ILE A 357 -16.76 16.19 -17.30
N PRO A 358 -17.19 17.37 -16.80
CA PRO A 358 -16.88 17.80 -15.43
C PRO A 358 -17.41 16.79 -14.39
N ILE A 359 -16.56 16.43 -13.42
CA ILE A 359 -16.97 15.57 -12.30
C ILE A 359 -17.97 16.35 -11.44
N LYS A 360 -19.19 15.81 -11.29
CA LYS A 360 -20.18 16.35 -10.34
C LYS A 360 -19.79 15.95 -8.92
N THR A 361 -19.15 16.85 -8.18
CA THR A 361 -18.73 16.59 -6.80
C THR A 361 -19.84 16.96 -5.81
N HIS A 362 -20.29 16.00 -5.02
CA HIS A 362 -21.20 16.21 -3.90
C HIS A 362 -20.44 16.10 -2.58
N LEU A 363 -20.57 17.11 -1.71
CA LEU A 363 -20.03 17.11 -0.35
C LEU A 363 -21.16 16.76 0.61
N SER A 364 -21.07 15.60 1.28
CA SER A 364 -22.01 15.18 2.32
C SER A 364 -21.27 14.83 3.61
N SER A 365 -21.95 14.98 4.75
CA SER A 365 -21.44 14.50 6.04
C SER A 365 -21.60 12.98 6.12
N LEU A 366 -20.63 12.28 6.69
CA LEU A 366 -20.64 10.81 6.79
C LEU A 366 -21.70 10.39 7.83
N TRP A 367 -22.93 10.09 7.39
CA TRP A 367 -24.00 9.56 8.25
C TRP A 367 -24.17 8.06 8.00
N SER A 368 -24.15 7.26 9.07
CA SER A 368 -24.19 5.78 9.04
C SER A 368 -25.53 5.14 8.63
N ARG A 369 -26.48 5.94 8.12
CA ARG A 369 -27.77 5.43 7.60
C ARG A 369 -28.29 6.37 6.51
N ARG A 370 -28.40 5.85 5.28
CA ARG A 370 -28.80 6.50 4.01
C ARG A 370 -27.63 7.10 3.21
N VAL A 371 -26.99 6.25 2.42
CA VAL A 371 -26.63 6.67 1.05
C VAL A 371 -27.93 6.57 0.25
N ASP A 372 -28.52 7.71 -0.07
CA ASP A 372 -29.76 7.86 -0.82
C ASP A 372 -29.60 7.25 -2.24
N PRO A 373 -30.55 6.47 -2.77
CA PRO A 373 -30.47 5.92 -4.12
C PRO A 373 -30.37 6.97 -5.24
N SER A 374 -30.56 8.27 -4.96
CA SER A 374 -30.20 9.35 -5.89
C SER A 374 -28.69 9.60 -6.03
N SER A 375 -27.84 9.00 -5.18
CA SER A 375 -26.38 9.01 -5.31
C SER A 375 -25.80 7.78 -6.03
N LEU A 376 -26.68 6.91 -6.54
CA LEU A 376 -26.36 5.73 -7.37
C LEU A 376 -26.16 6.07 -8.87
N PHE A 377 -26.00 7.35 -9.22
CA PHE A 377 -25.95 7.86 -10.59
C PHE A 377 -24.65 7.56 -11.38
N VAL A 378 -23.72 6.74 -10.86
CA VAL A 378 -22.43 6.46 -11.53
C VAL A 378 -22.34 5.04 -12.10
N ILE A 379 -23.32 4.17 -11.84
CA ILE A 379 -23.31 2.79 -12.38
C ILE A 379 -24.07 2.68 -13.72
N ASP A 380 -24.75 3.74 -14.17
CA ASP A 380 -25.65 3.65 -15.33
C ASP A 380 -25.43 4.82 -16.30
N THR A 381 -24.32 4.81 -17.07
CA THR A 381 -24.21 5.53 -18.37
C THR A 381 -22.91 5.20 -19.12
N ALA A 382 -23.00 4.22 -20.03
CA ALA A 382 -22.32 4.12 -21.32
C ALA A 382 -23.04 2.95 -22.05
N GLU A 383 -23.72 3.08 -23.19
CA GLU A 383 -23.54 3.92 -24.37
C GLU A 383 -24.90 4.28 -25.01
N GLN A 384 -24.95 5.39 -25.73
CA GLN A 384 -25.65 5.45 -27.02
C GLN A 384 -25.10 6.60 -27.86
N SER A 385 -24.41 6.27 -28.94
CA SER A 385 -24.10 7.19 -30.03
C SER A 385 -25.19 7.15 -31.10
N SER A 386 -25.62 8.33 -31.51
CA SER A 386 -26.11 8.71 -32.85
C SER A 386 -27.26 7.93 -33.51
N ASP A 387 -28.46 8.54 -33.51
CA ASP A 387 -29.34 8.61 -34.69
C ASP A 387 -30.15 9.93 -34.67
N PRO A 388 -30.09 10.81 -35.69
CA PRO A 388 -30.72 12.11 -35.67
C PRO A 388 -32.09 12.10 -36.39
N THR A 389 -33.12 11.51 -35.79
CA THR A 389 -34.51 11.79 -36.20
C THR A 389 -35.50 11.56 -35.06
N MET A 390 -36.11 12.63 -34.54
CA MET A 390 -37.56 12.78 -34.26
C MET A 390 -37.82 13.90 -33.25
N LYS A 391 -38.91 14.62 -33.49
CA LYS A 391 -39.27 15.92 -32.95
C LYS A 391 -39.94 15.82 -31.56
N ASP A 392 -39.64 16.83 -30.73
CA ASP A 392 -40.58 17.69 -30.01
C ASP A 392 -42.01 17.15 -29.72
N THR A 393 -42.39 16.99 -28.44
CA THR A 393 -43.62 17.58 -27.82
C THR A 393 -43.91 17.11 -26.37
N THR A 394 -43.94 18.08 -25.45
CA THR A 394 -44.93 18.32 -24.36
C THR A 394 -45.07 17.45 -23.08
N LYS A 395 -44.82 18.13 -21.95
CA LYS A 395 -45.67 18.43 -20.76
C LYS A 395 -46.00 17.38 -19.66
N ASN A 396 -45.65 17.78 -18.43
CA ASN A 396 -46.35 17.69 -17.13
C ASN A 396 -47.15 16.43 -16.75
N SER A 397 -46.77 15.75 -15.66
CA SER A 397 -47.56 15.70 -14.41
C SER A 397 -46.88 14.88 -13.30
N THR A 398 -46.92 15.45 -12.09
CA THR A 398 -46.77 14.87 -10.73
C THR A 398 -47.43 13.50 -10.52
N TYR A 399 -46.85 12.61 -9.68
CA TYR A 399 -47.51 11.85 -8.58
C TYR A 399 -46.49 11.07 -7.71
N SER A 400 -46.88 10.84 -6.44
CA SER A 400 -46.10 10.26 -5.34
C SER A 400 -46.27 8.72 -5.20
N PRO A 401 -45.47 8.03 -4.38
CA PRO A 401 -45.36 6.57 -4.37
C PRO A 401 -46.25 5.90 -3.31
N GLU A 402 -47.06 4.92 -3.70
CA GLU A 402 -47.44 3.73 -2.92
C GLU A 402 -48.37 2.82 -3.76
N GLU A 403 -48.41 1.53 -3.43
CA GLU A 403 -49.23 0.44 -4.01
C GLU A 403 -48.72 -0.22 -5.31
N ILE A 404 -48.20 -1.45 -5.19
CA ILE A 404 -48.99 -2.68 -5.45
C ILE A 404 -48.11 -3.91 -5.15
N LEU A 405 -48.64 -4.71 -4.23
CA LEU A 405 -48.15 -6.01 -3.78
C LEU A 405 -48.80 -7.13 -4.61
N MET A 406 -48.02 -8.19 -4.89
CA MET A 406 -48.43 -9.59 -5.03
C MET A 406 -49.23 -10.13 -6.26
N HIS A 407 -48.64 -11.21 -6.80
CA HIS A 407 -49.23 -12.52 -7.16
C HIS A 407 -49.56 -12.86 -8.64
N PRO A 408 -49.59 -14.16 -9.02
CA PRO A 408 -48.68 -14.76 -10.01
C PRO A 408 -49.39 -15.42 -11.21
N VAL A 409 -48.70 -15.69 -12.32
CA VAL A 409 -49.21 -16.60 -13.36
C VAL A 409 -48.13 -17.52 -13.94
N LYS A 410 -48.53 -18.79 -14.04
CA LYS A 410 -47.81 -19.98 -14.51
C LYS A 410 -47.61 -20.02 -16.03
N LYS A 411 -46.54 -20.72 -16.42
CA LYS A 411 -46.36 -21.63 -17.58
C LYS A 411 -47.15 -21.37 -18.87
N ARG A 412 -46.42 -21.32 -20.00
CA ARG A 412 -46.78 -22.04 -21.24
C ARG A 412 -45.53 -22.53 -22.00
N ARG A 413 -45.62 -23.79 -22.44
CA ARG A 413 -44.74 -24.52 -23.37
C ARG A 413 -45.14 -24.20 -24.82
N ALA A 414 -44.19 -24.27 -25.75
CA ALA A 414 -44.23 -24.91 -27.09
C ALA A 414 -42.81 -24.75 -27.69
N ALA A 415 -42.05 -25.82 -28.01
CA ALA A 415 -42.14 -26.69 -29.20
C ALA A 415 -41.90 -25.91 -30.50
N SER A 416 -41.13 -26.33 -31.52
CA SER A 416 -40.23 -27.45 -31.82
C SER A 416 -39.85 -27.29 -33.31
N GLY A 417 -38.67 -27.77 -33.73
CA GLY A 417 -38.34 -28.06 -35.14
C GLY A 417 -37.31 -27.10 -35.76
N ASP A 418 -36.47 -27.50 -36.70
CA ASP A 418 -36.14 -28.82 -37.25
C ASP A 418 -34.89 -28.66 -38.16
N LEU A 419 -34.12 -29.74 -38.28
CA LEU A 419 -33.34 -30.18 -39.46
C LEU A 419 -32.16 -29.36 -40.06
N ARG A 420 -30.96 -29.95 -39.90
CA ARG A 420 -30.04 -30.51 -40.93
C ARG A 420 -29.54 -29.64 -42.11
N ASN A 421 -28.20 -29.58 -42.25
CA ASN A 421 -27.35 -30.19 -43.30
C ASN A 421 -26.25 -29.30 -43.93
N ALA A 422 -25.15 -30.00 -44.28
CA ALA A 422 -24.08 -29.71 -45.27
C ALA A 422 -22.89 -28.84 -44.82
N ALA A 423 -21.61 -29.13 -45.11
CA ALA A 423 -20.89 -30.26 -45.74
C ALA A 423 -19.36 -30.03 -45.51
N LYS A 424 -18.60 -31.04 -45.03
CA LYS A 424 -17.48 -31.77 -45.70
C LYS A 424 -16.76 -31.11 -46.91
N VAL A 425 -15.41 -31.11 -46.88
CA VAL A 425 -14.43 -31.51 -47.95
C VAL A 425 -13.00 -31.47 -47.33
N LEU A 426 -12.34 -32.64 -47.11
CA LEU A 426 -11.09 -33.19 -47.73
C LEU A 426 -9.78 -32.44 -47.38
N GLN A 427 -8.58 -33.01 -47.12
CA GLN A 427 -8.01 -34.35 -47.36
C GLN A 427 -6.66 -34.57 -46.62
N ASN A 428 -6.37 -35.84 -46.30
CA ASN A 428 -5.13 -36.53 -45.89
C ASN A 428 -3.77 -36.13 -46.54
N GLN A 429 -2.65 -36.44 -45.87
CA GLN A 429 -1.63 -37.48 -46.21
C GLN A 429 -0.41 -37.45 -45.24
N GLU A 430 -0.11 -38.55 -44.52
CA GLU A 430 1.05 -39.50 -44.69
C GLU A 430 2.28 -39.07 -43.83
N GLU A 431 3.07 -39.91 -43.15
CA GLU A 431 3.29 -41.37 -43.07
C GLU A 431 4.16 -41.68 -41.82
N GLU A 432 4.04 -42.90 -41.26
CA GLU A 432 4.93 -43.51 -40.26
C GLU A 432 6.09 -44.26 -40.95
N ASP A 433 7.22 -44.47 -40.27
CA ASP A 433 7.97 -45.74 -40.36
C ASP A 433 8.99 -45.95 -39.21
N HIS A 434 8.61 -46.85 -38.30
CA HIS A 434 9.31 -48.02 -37.74
C HIS A 434 10.87 -48.15 -37.58
N LEU A 435 11.24 -48.46 -36.31
CA LEU A 435 11.90 -49.70 -35.79
C LEU A 435 13.44 -49.85 -35.60
N ARG A 436 13.74 -50.40 -34.39
CA ARG A 436 14.84 -51.33 -33.95
C ARG A 436 16.18 -50.73 -33.48
N GLU A 437 16.91 -51.27 -32.50
CA GLU A 437 16.80 -52.26 -31.39
C GLU A 437 18.22 -52.28 -30.73
N GLU A 438 18.31 -52.40 -29.39
CA GLU A 438 19.31 -53.18 -28.59
C GLU A 438 20.84 -52.85 -28.71
N GLU A 439 21.73 -52.91 -27.71
CA GLU A 439 21.81 -53.62 -26.41
C GLU A 439 23.06 -53.12 -25.62
N ASP A 440 22.95 -53.12 -24.29
CA ASP A 440 23.88 -53.49 -23.19
C ASP A 440 25.36 -53.06 -23.11
N GLU A 441 25.75 -52.53 -21.94
CA GLU A 441 26.85 -53.07 -21.11
C GLU A 441 26.74 -52.61 -19.62
N GLU A 442 26.92 -53.55 -18.69
CA GLU A 442 26.72 -53.47 -17.24
C GLU A 442 28.06 -53.52 -16.43
N ILE A 443 28.16 -52.71 -15.35
CA ILE A 443 28.77 -52.95 -14.00
C ILE A 443 30.34 -52.84 -13.84
N PRO A 444 30.96 -52.45 -12.67
CA PRO A 444 30.45 -52.08 -11.31
C PRO A 444 30.98 -50.76 -10.64
N HIS A 445 30.27 -50.36 -9.57
CA HIS A 445 30.64 -49.66 -8.30
C HIS A 445 32.10 -49.20 -8.05
N ASP A 446 32.30 -47.97 -7.54
CA ASP A 446 32.43 -47.67 -6.08
C ASP A 446 32.68 -46.16 -5.77
N ASP A 447 32.04 -45.69 -4.69
CA ASP A 447 32.33 -44.57 -3.76
C ASP A 447 32.69 -43.12 -4.20
N GLY A 448 31.90 -42.15 -3.69
CA GLY A 448 32.45 -40.87 -3.21
C GLY A 448 31.59 -39.59 -3.37
N ASN A 449 30.68 -39.36 -2.41
CA ASN A 449 30.11 -38.09 -1.92
C ASN A 449 29.51 -37.04 -2.87
N GLU A 450 28.20 -36.92 -2.75
CA GLU A 450 27.33 -35.75 -2.98
C GLU A 450 27.68 -34.59 -2.04
N ASP A 451 27.46 -33.35 -2.50
CA ASP A 451 27.06 -32.21 -1.66
C ASP A 451 26.01 -31.40 -2.43
N ASP A 452 24.85 -31.28 -1.78
CA ASP A 452 23.57 -30.77 -2.23
C ASP A 452 23.48 -29.23 -2.21
N ASP A 453 22.72 -28.65 -3.14
CA ASP A 453 22.11 -27.31 -3.01
C ASP A 453 20.90 -27.17 -3.96
N GLU A 454 19.97 -28.14 -3.94
CA GLU A 454 18.64 -28.03 -4.57
C GLU A 454 17.57 -28.74 -3.71
N GLU A 455 17.26 -28.25 -2.50
CA GLU A 455 16.04 -28.67 -1.81
C GLU A 455 15.56 -27.65 -0.74
N GLU A 456 14.89 -26.57 -1.16
CA GLU A 456 14.15 -25.70 -0.22
C GLU A 456 12.69 -25.38 -0.63
N ASP A 457 12.11 -26.08 -1.62
CA ASP A 457 10.73 -25.83 -2.09
C ASP A 457 9.69 -26.91 -1.72
N ALA A 458 10.00 -27.87 -0.83
CA ALA A 458 9.08 -28.96 -0.49
C ALA A 458 8.96 -29.28 1.03
N LYS A 459 8.74 -28.28 1.90
CA LYS A 459 8.54 -28.53 3.34
C LYS A 459 7.27 -27.89 3.94
N TYR A 460 6.11 -28.45 3.61
CA TYR A 460 4.92 -28.37 4.48
C TYR A 460 4.06 -29.64 4.42
N CYS A 461 4.47 -30.69 5.13
CA CYS A 461 3.60 -31.85 5.40
C CYS A 461 3.59 -32.15 6.91
N ARG A 462 2.42 -31.98 7.59
CA ARG A 462 2.15 -32.58 8.91
C ARG A 462 0.72 -33.12 8.98
N ARG A 463 0.62 -34.41 9.34
CA ARG A 463 -0.55 -35.31 9.21
C ARG A 463 -1.65 -35.05 10.26
N GLY A 464 -2.89 -35.00 9.77
CA GLY A 464 -4.12 -34.98 10.58
C GLY A 464 -5.40 -35.43 9.87
N PHE A 465 -5.33 -35.82 8.59
CA PHE A 465 -6.30 -36.52 7.73
C PHE A 465 -5.49 -37.00 6.51
N GLY A 466 -5.81 -38.11 5.85
CA GLY A 466 -5.07 -38.55 4.65
C GLY A 466 -5.36 -37.61 3.49
N HIS A 467 -4.50 -36.62 3.25
CA HIS A 467 -4.59 -35.70 2.11
C HIS A 467 -3.19 -35.54 1.52
N GLY A 468 -3.16 -35.17 0.24
CA GLY A 468 -1.96 -34.78 -0.45
C GLY A 468 -2.25 -33.69 -1.47
N TYR A 469 -1.24 -32.93 -1.84
CA TYR A 469 -1.37 -31.84 -2.79
C TYR A 469 -0.10 -31.71 -3.63
N HIS A 470 -0.23 -31.19 -4.84
CA HIS A 470 0.91 -30.94 -5.72
C HIS A 470 0.66 -29.68 -6.54
N LEU A 471 1.73 -28.94 -6.79
CA LEU A 471 1.72 -27.64 -7.48
C LEU A 471 2.87 -27.60 -8.48
N VAL A 472 2.60 -27.22 -9.72
CA VAL A 472 3.64 -27.02 -10.75
C VAL A 472 3.35 -25.75 -11.53
N GLU A 473 4.39 -24.91 -11.69
CA GLU A 473 4.32 -23.69 -12.50
C GLU A 473 4.15 -24.03 -13.99
N GLY A 474 3.25 -23.30 -14.65
CA GLY A 474 2.95 -23.42 -16.07
C GLY A 474 4.06 -22.87 -16.97
N GLN A 475 4.08 -23.36 -18.22
CA GLN A 475 5.13 -23.01 -19.20
C GLN A 475 4.98 -21.60 -19.82
N MET A 476 4.00 -20.80 -19.38
CA MET A 476 3.72 -19.46 -19.91
C MET A 476 4.65 -18.36 -19.36
N GLY A 477 5.50 -18.65 -18.37
CA GLY A 477 6.53 -17.73 -17.87
C GLY A 477 5.99 -16.55 -17.04
N HIS A 478 4.85 -16.73 -16.38
CA HIS A 478 4.23 -15.73 -15.51
C HIS A 478 4.65 -15.84 -14.03
N GLY A 479 5.38 -16.89 -13.63
CA GLY A 479 5.64 -17.21 -12.22
C GLY A 479 4.42 -17.88 -11.59
N MET A 480 4.63 -18.84 -10.68
CA MET A 480 3.52 -19.52 -9.98
C MET A 480 2.56 -18.52 -9.30
N GLU A 481 1.32 -18.39 -9.78
CA GLU A 481 0.31 -17.45 -9.26
C GLU A 481 -0.73 -18.10 -8.33
N ASP A 482 -0.85 -19.44 -8.35
CA ASP A 482 -1.82 -20.17 -7.54
C ASP A 482 -1.36 -20.42 -6.10
N TYR A 483 -2.35 -20.59 -5.21
CA TYR A 483 -2.15 -21.04 -3.84
C TYR A 483 -3.03 -22.21 -3.46
N ILE A 484 -2.43 -23.15 -2.74
CA ILE A 484 -3.12 -24.26 -2.09
C ILE A 484 -3.25 -24.01 -0.59
N VAL A 485 -4.42 -24.34 -0.04
CA VAL A 485 -4.60 -24.52 1.40
C VAL A 485 -5.03 -25.96 1.63
N ALA A 486 -4.30 -26.68 2.48
CA ALA A 486 -4.70 -27.97 3.01
C ALA A 486 -4.37 -28.00 4.51
N ASP A 487 -5.39 -27.82 5.35
CA ASP A 487 -5.22 -27.65 6.80
C ASP A 487 -6.27 -28.45 7.58
N THR A 488 -5.94 -28.78 8.83
CA THR A 488 -6.82 -29.46 9.77
C THR A 488 -6.93 -28.65 11.06
N LYS A 489 -8.14 -28.23 11.43
CA LYS A 489 -8.38 -27.42 12.64
C LYS A 489 -9.48 -28.03 13.50
N THR A 490 -9.39 -27.87 14.82
CA THR A 490 -10.51 -28.17 15.73
C THR A 490 -11.17 -26.86 16.16
N VAL A 491 -12.46 -26.68 15.83
CA VAL A 491 -13.19 -25.44 16.13
C VAL A 491 -14.50 -25.77 16.82
N LYS A 492 -14.70 -25.24 18.03
CA LYS A 492 -15.91 -25.47 18.87
C LYS A 492 -16.26 -26.96 19.04
N GLY A 493 -15.24 -27.81 19.19
CA GLY A 493 -15.41 -29.26 19.37
C GLY A 493 -15.61 -30.06 18.08
N HIS A 494 -15.63 -29.41 16.91
CA HIS A 494 -15.69 -30.08 15.61
C HIS A 494 -14.30 -30.16 14.97
N LYS A 495 -13.93 -31.33 14.43
CA LYS A 495 -12.70 -31.52 13.67
C LYS A 495 -12.95 -31.15 12.20
N LEU A 496 -12.27 -30.13 11.72
CA LEU A 496 -12.40 -29.57 10.38
C LEU A 496 -11.20 -29.94 9.51
N GLY A 497 -11.45 -30.37 8.28
CA GLY A 497 -10.48 -30.33 7.19
C GLY A 497 -10.82 -29.17 6.25
N LEU A 498 -9.86 -28.28 5.99
CA LEU A 498 -10.00 -27.08 5.19
C LEU A 498 -9.11 -27.22 3.95
N TYR A 499 -9.72 -27.25 2.78
CA TYR A 499 -9.02 -27.43 1.51
C TYR A 499 -9.42 -26.31 0.55
N ALA A 500 -8.47 -25.67 -0.12
CA ALA A 500 -8.76 -24.67 -1.13
C ALA A 500 -7.70 -24.60 -2.21
N ILE A 501 -8.12 -24.17 -3.40
CA ILE A 501 -7.25 -23.71 -4.47
C ILE A 501 -7.69 -22.31 -4.83
N PHE A 502 -6.73 -21.39 -4.82
CA PHE A 502 -6.86 -20.01 -5.25
C PHE A 502 -6.01 -19.84 -6.49
N ASP A 503 -6.60 -19.98 -7.66
CA ASP A 503 -5.88 -19.85 -8.91
C ASP A 503 -5.87 -18.38 -9.33
N GLY A 504 -4.68 -17.81 -9.43
CA GLY A 504 -4.45 -16.37 -9.51
C GLY A 504 -4.21 -15.93 -10.94
N TYR A 505 -4.66 -14.73 -11.31
CA TYR A 505 -4.31 -14.15 -12.62
C TYR A 505 -3.99 -12.67 -12.53
N SER A 506 -3.01 -12.25 -13.34
CA SER A 506 -2.52 -10.86 -13.41
C SER A 506 -1.93 -10.37 -12.07
N GLY A 507 -1.25 -11.28 -11.36
CA GLY A 507 -0.57 -11.06 -10.10
C GLY A 507 -1.16 -11.82 -8.92
N ARG A 508 -0.29 -12.20 -7.98
CA ARG A 508 -0.57 -13.12 -6.86
C ARG A 508 -1.31 -12.52 -5.68
N ASN A 509 -1.44 -11.18 -5.65
CA ASN A 509 -1.92 -10.43 -4.48
C ASN A 509 -3.32 -10.85 -4.01
N VAL A 510 -4.21 -11.23 -4.94
CA VAL A 510 -5.58 -11.65 -4.59
C VAL A 510 -5.57 -13.06 -4.03
N ALA A 511 -4.84 -13.99 -4.65
CA ALA A 511 -4.68 -15.36 -4.17
C ALA A 511 -3.98 -15.39 -2.79
N ASP A 512 -2.92 -14.59 -2.60
CA ASP A 512 -2.24 -14.36 -1.31
C ASP A 512 -3.22 -13.95 -0.20
N TYR A 513 -4.07 -12.97 -0.53
CA TYR A 513 -5.05 -12.44 0.40
C TYR A 513 -6.12 -13.48 0.75
N LEU A 514 -6.63 -14.21 -0.25
CA LEU A 514 -7.61 -15.28 -0.06
C LEU A 514 -7.07 -16.41 0.81
N GLN A 515 -5.82 -16.85 0.57
CA GLN A 515 -5.14 -17.88 1.36
C GLN A 515 -5.08 -17.50 2.85
N SER A 516 -4.79 -16.24 3.14
CA SER A 516 -4.59 -15.77 4.50
C SER A 516 -5.88 -15.43 5.25
N HIS A 517 -6.99 -15.14 4.56
CA HIS A 517 -8.17 -14.52 5.20
C HIS A 517 -9.50 -15.24 4.95
N LEU A 518 -9.67 -15.97 3.84
CA LEU A 518 -10.99 -16.50 3.46
C LEU A 518 -11.51 -17.53 4.48
N PHE A 519 -10.68 -18.47 4.91
CA PHE A 519 -11.10 -19.46 5.91
C PHE A 519 -11.37 -18.85 7.28
N ASP A 520 -10.58 -17.85 7.70
CA ASP A 520 -10.81 -17.17 8.98
C ASP A 520 -12.11 -16.35 8.94
N ASN A 521 -12.42 -15.73 7.81
CA ASN A 521 -13.71 -15.08 7.57
C ASN A 521 -14.87 -16.07 7.57
N ILE A 522 -14.68 -17.30 7.08
CA ILE A 522 -15.70 -18.36 7.14
C ILE A 522 -15.90 -18.85 8.59
N LEU A 523 -14.80 -19.15 9.29
CA LEU A 523 -14.82 -19.71 10.65
C LEU A 523 -15.32 -18.72 11.70
N SER A 524 -15.15 -17.42 11.47
CA SER A 524 -15.67 -16.35 12.33
C SER A 524 -17.18 -16.13 12.20
N GLN A 525 -17.86 -16.70 11.20
CA GLN A 525 -19.29 -16.49 11.01
C GLN A 525 -20.10 -17.10 12.18
N PRO A 526 -20.95 -16.30 12.86
CA PRO A 526 -21.65 -16.75 14.07
C PRO A 526 -22.65 -17.87 13.78
N ASP A 527 -23.18 -17.94 12.56
CA ASP A 527 -24.15 -18.92 12.11
C ASP A 527 -23.56 -20.04 11.25
N LEU A 528 -22.23 -20.20 11.17
CA LEU A 528 -21.57 -21.25 10.35
C LEU A 528 -22.16 -22.64 10.62
N TRP A 529 -22.30 -23.01 11.88
CA TRP A 529 -22.76 -24.36 12.29
C TRP A 529 -24.26 -24.57 12.07
N LYS A 530 -25.05 -23.48 12.12
CA LYS A 530 -26.51 -23.53 11.98
C LYS A 530 -26.97 -23.35 10.53
N LYS A 531 -26.28 -22.51 9.77
CA LYS A 531 -26.61 -22.07 8.41
C LYS A 531 -25.33 -21.91 7.56
N PRO A 532 -24.59 -23.01 7.30
CA PRO A 532 -23.26 -22.95 6.67
C PRO A 532 -23.28 -22.25 5.31
N LYS A 533 -24.28 -22.51 4.47
CA LYS A 533 -24.41 -21.84 3.16
C LYS A 533 -24.54 -20.31 3.27
N LYS A 534 -25.28 -19.81 4.27
CA LYS A 534 -25.46 -18.36 4.45
C LYS A 534 -24.22 -17.71 5.04
N ALA A 535 -23.56 -18.41 5.96
CA ALA A 535 -22.31 -18.00 6.56
C ALA A 535 -21.20 -17.89 5.51
N ILE A 536 -20.95 -18.95 4.73
CA ILE A 536 -19.92 -18.98 3.69
C ILE A 536 -20.18 -17.91 2.63
N LYS A 537 -21.42 -17.76 2.16
CA LYS A 537 -21.77 -16.70 1.21
C LYS A 537 -21.50 -15.29 1.74
N ARG A 538 -21.68 -15.07 3.04
CA ARG A 538 -21.35 -13.80 3.69
C ARG A 538 -19.84 -13.61 3.81
N ALA A 539 -19.11 -14.66 4.16
CA ALA A 539 -17.66 -14.63 4.27
C ALA A 539 -17.00 -14.32 2.91
N TYR A 540 -17.42 -14.98 1.83
CA TYR A 540 -16.95 -14.69 0.47
C TYR A 540 -17.22 -13.23 0.09
N LYS A 541 -18.45 -12.75 0.33
CA LYS A 541 -18.79 -11.36 0.04
C LYS A 541 -17.96 -10.36 0.87
N LEU A 542 -17.79 -10.61 2.17
CA LEU A 542 -16.98 -9.75 3.04
C LEU A 542 -15.52 -9.72 2.57
N THR A 543 -15.00 -10.86 2.13
CA THR A 543 -13.63 -10.97 1.61
C THR A 543 -13.48 -10.22 0.29
N ASP A 544 -14.44 -10.35 -0.62
CA ASP A 544 -14.48 -9.64 -1.90
C ASP A 544 -14.68 -8.12 -1.75
N ASP A 545 -15.63 -7.67 -0.92
CA ASP A 545 -15.84 -6.25 -0.62
C ASP A 545 -14.55 -5.62 -0.04
N TYR A 546 -13.77 -6.39 0.73
CA TYR A 546 -12.47 -5.96 1.24
C TYR A 546 -11.41 -5.88 0.14
N ILE A 547 -11.30 -6.92 -0.71
CA ILE A 547 -10.37 -6.93 -1.85
C ILE A 547 -10.65 -5.71 -2.74
N LEU A 548 -11.92 -5.48 -3.10
CA LEU A 548 -12.33 -4.36 -3.96
C LEU A 548 -12.10 -2.98 -3.32
N SER A 549 -12.20 -2.86 -2.00
CA SER A 549 -11.95 -1.58 -1.30
C SER A 549 -10.46 -1.32 -1.01
N SER A 550 -9.65 -2.37 -0.92
CA SER A 550 -8.22 -2.30 -0.60
C SER A 550 -7.34 -2.27 -1.86
N VAL A 551 -7.86 -2.77 -2.99
CA VAL A 551 -7.13 -2.95 -4.25
C VAL A 551 -7.70 -1.99 -5.31
N VAL A 552 -7.62 -0.68 -5.07
CA VAL A 552 -8.01 0.32 -6.07
C VAL A 552 -6.88 0.46 -7.10
N GLY A 553 -7.02 -0.20 -8.25
CA GLY A 553 -6.18 0.01 -9.44
C GLY A 553 -5.17 -1.10 -9.77
N SER A 554 -5.22 -2.27 -9.12
CA SER A 554 -4.53 -3.46 -9.63
C SER A 554 -5.41 -4.18 -10.67
N ARG A 555 -4.79 -4.85 -11.66
CA ARG A 555 -5.50 -5.61 -12.71
C ARG A 555 -5.65 -7.11 -12.37
N GLY A 556 -5.40 -7.51 -11.11
CA GLY A 556 -5.35 -8.91 -10.68
C GLY A 556 -6.66 -9.46 -10.11
N GLY A 557 -6.89 -10.75 -10.27
CA GLY A 557 -8.04 -11.49 -9.73
C GLY A 557 -7.65 -12.93 -9.35
N SER A 558 -8.60 -13.69 -8.81
CA SER A 558 -8.37 -15.11 -8.50
C SER A 558 -9.68 -15.89 -8.50
N THR A 559 -9.63 -17.12 -8.99
CA THR A 559 -10.65 -18.15 -8.80
C THR A 559 -10.53 -18.75 -7.40
N ALA A 560 -11.62 -19.32 -6.87
CA ALA A 560 -11.60 -19.88 -5.52
C ALA A 560 -12.54 -21.07 -5.40
N VAL A 561 -11.96 -22.27 -5.35
CA VAL A 561 -12.66 -23.50 -4.95
C VAL A 561 -12.25 -23.86 -3.53
N THR A 562 -13.22 -23.95 -2.61
CA THR A 562 -12.99 -24.31 -1.20
C THR A 562 -13.84 -25.50 -0.79
N ALA A 563 -13.29 -26.35 0.08
CA ALA A 563 -13.96 -27.49 0.66
C ALA A 563 -13.72 -27.55 2.18
N ILE A 564 -14.80 -27.70 2.93
CA ILE A 564 -14.79 -27.82 4.40
C ILE A 564 -15.39 -29.16 4.77
N VAL A 565 -14.56 -30.03 5.34
CA VAL A 565 -14.95 -31.34 5.88
C VAL A 565 -15.17 -31.20 7.38
N VAL A 566 -16.39 -31.36 7.87
CA VAL A 566 -16.74 -31.29 9.30
C VAL A 566 -16.92 -32.71 9.85
N ASP A 567 -16.13 -33.05 10.87
CA ASP A 567 -16.09 -34.33 11.59
C ASP A 567 -15.99 -35.56 10.68
N GLY A 568 -15.43 -35.39 9.47
CA GLY A 568 -15.38 -36.43 8.44
C GLY A 568 -16.74 -36.86 7.87
N LYS A 569 -17.85 -36.22 8.27
CA LYS A 569 -19.23 -36.63 7.94
C LYS A 569 -20.00 -35.66 7.07
N LYS A 570 -19.62 -34.38 7.08
CA LYS A 570 -20.24 -33.33 6.29
C LYS A 570 -19.19 -32.68 5.42
N LEU A 571 -19.48 -32.54 4.14
CA LEU A 571 -18.65 -31.82 3.19
C LEU A 571 -19.44 -30.60 2.71
N VAL A 572 -18.83 -29.42 2.79
CA VAL A 572 -19.35 -28.18 2.21
C VAL A 572 -18.34 -27.68 1.21
N VAL A 573 -18.74 -27.57 -0.06
CA VAL A 573 -17.90 -27.05 -1.14
C VAL A 573 -18.46 -25.72 -1.60
N ALA A 574 -17.60 -24.74 -1.83
CA ALA A 574 -17.95 -23.46 -2.41
C ALA A 574 -17.02 -23.09 -3.57
N ASN A 575 -17.58 -22.63 -4.69
CA ASN A 575 -16.80 -22.27 -5.88
C ASN A 575 -17.14 -20.89 -6.43
N VAL A 576 -16.13 -20.18 -6.93
CA VAL A 576 -16.21 -18.98 -7.77
C VAL A 576 -15.10 -19.09 -8.82
N GLY A 577 -15.44 -19.16 -10.10
CA GLY A 577 -14.49 -19.36 -11.20
C GLY A 577 -14.62 -20.74 -11.87
N ASP A 578 -13.61 -21.10 -12.65
CA ASP A 578 -13.52 -22.32 -13.47
C ASP A 578 -12.65 -23.43 -12.83
N SER A 579 -12.03 -23.17 -11.68
CA SER A 579 -11.56 -24.22 -10.78
C SER A 579 -12.69 -25.19 -10.39
N ARG A 580 -12.39 -26.49 -10.25
CA ARG A 580 -13.40 -27.54 -10.07
C ARG A 580 -13.11 -28.45 -8.88
N ALA A 581 -14.17 -28.89 -8.20
CA ALA A 581 -14.12 -29.96 -7.21
C ALA A 581 -14.97 -31.16 -7.64
N ILE A 582 -14.42 -32.36 -7.52
CA ILE A 582 -15.12 -33.62 -7.81
C ILE A 582 -15.08 -34.59 -6.62
N LEU A 583 -16.12 -35.39 -6.50
CA LEU A 583 -16.28 -36.44 -5.50
C LEU A 583 -16.30 -37.80 -6.20
N CYS A 584 -15.42 -38.70 -5.79
CA CYS A 584 -15.34 -40.05 -6.35
C CYS A 584 -15.75 -41.10 -5.29
N HIS A 585 -16.55 -42.08 -5.72
CA HIS A 585 -17.09 -43.16 -4.88
C HIS A 585 -16.63 -44.53 -5.41
N GLU A 586 -16.53 -45.54 -4.53
CA GLU A 586 -16.10 -46.93 -4.86
C GLU A 586 -16.97 -47.66 -5.89
N SER A 587 -18.10 -47.11 -6.28
CA SER A 587 -18.96 -47.63 -7.34
C SER A 587 -18.61 -47.07 -8.72
N ASP A 588 -17.41 -46.50 -8.87
CA ASP A 588 -16.95 -45.71 -10.03
C ASP A 588 -17.88 -44.54 -10.41
N VAL A 589 -18.63 -44.03 -9.44
CA VAL A 589 -19.47 -42.84 -9.65
C VAL A 589 -18.63 -41.62 -9.35
N VAL A 590 -18.21 -40.93 -10.41
CA VAL A 590 -17.58 -39.62 -10.35
C VAL A 590 -18.66 -38.55 -10.41
N LYS A 591 -18.66 -37.65 -9.44
CA LYS A 591 -19.63 -36.56 -9.35
C LYS A 591 -18.93 -35.22 -9.21
N GLN A 592 -19.07 -34.38 -10.23
CA GLN A 592 -18.68 -32.98 -10.14
C GLN A 592 -19.57 -32.23 -9.13
N LEU A 593 -18.93 -31.52 -8.20
CA LEU A 593 -19.58 -30.82 -7.10
C LEU A 593 -19.79 -29.32 -7.37
N THR A 594 -19.12 -28.78 -8.37
CA THR A 594 -19.08 -27.35 -8.70
C THR A 594 -19.41 -27.13 -10.16
N VAL A 595 -20.04 -26.03 -10.50
CA VAL A 595 -20.16 -25.58 -11.90
C VAL A 595 -18.95 -24.73 -12.25
N ASP A 596 -18.37 -24.97 -13.42
CA ASP A 596 -17.26 -24.17 -13.93
C ASP A 596 -17.83 -22.90 -14.56
N HIS A 597 -17.47 -21.75 -13.98
CA HIS A 597 -18.00 -20.44 -14.38
C HIS A 597 -17.20 -19.85 -15.55
N GLU A 598 -17.44 -20.36 -16.76
CA GLU A 598 -16.79 -19.87 -17.98
C GLU A 598 -17.55 -18.69 -18.63
N PRO A 599 -16.85 -17.71 -19.23
CA PRO A 599 -17.47 -16.57 -19.89
C PRO A 599 -18.50 -16.95 -20.97
N GLU A 600 -18.27 -18.03 -21.72
CA GLU A 600 -19.17 -18.47 -22.79
C GLU A 600 -20.49 -19.03 -22.25
N LYS A 601 -20.42 -19.81 -21.15
CA LYS A 601 -21.58 -20.42 -20.49
C LYS A 601 -22.38 -19.40 -19.69
N GLU A 602 -21.72 -18.37 -19.18
CA GLU A 602 -22.34 -17.29 -18.41
C GLU A 602 -22.56 -16.00 -19.22
N ARG A 603 -22.39 -16.04 -20.54
CA ARG A 603 -22.49 -14.88 -21.43
C ARG A 603 -23.74 -14.04 -21.18
N ASP A 604 -24.92 -14.67 -21.13
CA ASP A 604 -26.18 -13.99 -20.85
C ASP A 604 -26.22 -13.32 -19.46
N LEU A 605 -25.52 -13.87 -18.47
CA LEU A 605 -25.43 -13.32 -17.12
C LEU A 605 -24.44 -12.15 -17.07
N VAL A 606 -23.29 -12.28 -17.74
CA VAL A 606 -22.25 -11.25 -17.86
C VAL A 606 -22.79 -10.06 -18.66
N GLU A 607 -23.45 -10.30 -19.79
CA GLU A 607 -24.11 -9.27 -20.61
C GLU A 607 -25.22 -8.57 -19.83
N ARG A 608 -26.10 -9.30 -19.12
CA ARG A 608 -27.13 -8.70 -18.25
C ARG A 608 -26.56 -7.89 -17.09
N LYS A 609 -25.34 -8.18 -16.66
CA LYS A 609 -24.64 -7.42 -15.62
C LYS A 609 -23.74 -6.33 -16.17
N GLY A 610 -23.72 -6.08 -17.48
CA GLY A 610 -22.89 -5.04 -18.09
C GLY A 610 -21.39 -5.34 -18.09
N GLY A 611 -21.01 -6.62 -18.19
CA GLY A 611 -19.60 -7.05 -18.23
C GLY A 611 -18.98 -7.34 -16.86
N PHE A 612 -19.74 -7.22 -15.75
CA PHE A 612 -19.23 -7.48 -14.41
C PHE A 612 -19.38 -8.95 -13.96
N ILE A 613 -18.28 -9.53 -13.47
CA ILE A 613 -18.19 -10.90 -12.95
C ILE A 613 -18.84 -10.98 -11.54
N SER A 614 -19.39 -12.14 -11.18
CA SER A 614 -20.13 -12.37 -9.93
C SER A 614 -19.28 -13.04 -8.85
N THR A 615 -19.20 -12.47 -7.65
CA THR A 615 -18.53 -13.12 -6.49
C THR A 615 -19.47 -13.90 -5.58
N LYS A 616 -20.64 -14.31 -6.10
CA LYS A 616 -21.58 -15.15 -5.36
C LYS A 616 -21.16 -16.61 -5.50
N PRO A 617 -20.59 -17.25 -4.46
CA PRO A 617 -20.19 -18.64 -4.57
C PRO A 617 -21.40 -19.55 -4.79
N GLU A 618 -21.23 -20.52 -5.67
CA GLU A 618 -22.05 -21.73 -5.64
C GLU A 618 -21.69 -22.51 -4.37
N ILE A 619 -22.68 -23.06 -3.64
CA ILE A 619 -22.41 -23.82 -2.42
C ILE A 619 -23.18 -25.15 -2.41
N VAL A 620 -22.43 -26.24 -2.46
CA VAL A 620 -22.93 -27.60 -2.36
C VAL A 620 -22.62 -28.17 -0.98
N GLN A 621 -23.61 -28.82 -0.37
CA GLN A 621 -23.45 -29.46 0.93
C GLN A 621 -23.87 -30.92 0.80
N ILE A 622 -22.98 -31.82 1.20
CA ILE A 622 -23.13 -33.25 1.08
C ILE A 622 -23.02 -33.85 2.49
N HIS A 623 -23.92 -34.78 2.78
CA HIS A 623 -23.90 -35.59 3.99
C HIS A 623 -23.61 -37.02 3.58
N GLY A 624 -22.57 -37.63 4.15
CA GLY A 624 -22.18 -38.99 3.78
C GLY A 624 -20.68 -39.22 3.83
N ASP A 625 -20.30 -40.47 3.65
CA ASP A 625 -18.92 -40.92 3.68
C ASP A 625 -18.18 -40.47 2.41
N THR A 626 -17.25 -39.52 2.57
CA THR A 626 -16.46 -38.94 1.47
C THR A 626 -15.15 -39.72 1.34
N LYS A 627 -15.05 -40.64 0.36
CA LYS A 627 -13.85 -41.47 0.16
C LYS A 627 -12.73 -40.72 -0.55
N PHE A 628 -13.01 -40.11 -1.71
CA PHE A 628 -12.05 -39.26 -2.44
C PHE A 628 -12.68 -37.92 -2.83
N LEU A 629 -11.97 -36.83 -2.54
CA LEU A 629 -12.31 -35.48 -2.93
C LEU A 629 -11.11 -34.89 -3.66
N ILE A 630 -11.32 -34.41 -4.89
CA ILE A 630 -10.28 -33.77 -5.71
C ILE A 630 -10.70 -32.32 -5.94
N LEU A 631 -9.80 -31.38 -5.67
CA LEU A 631 -9.89 -29.98 -6.10
C LEU A 631 -8.74 -29.76 -7.07
N ALA A 632 -8.97 -29.12 -8.22
CA ALA A 632 -7.86 -28.67 -9.07
C ALA A 632 -8.17 -27.35 -9.79
N SER A 633 -7.11 -26.62 -10.19
CA SER A 633 -7.20 -25.45 -11.08
C SER A 633 -7.57 -25.84 -12.50
N ASP A 634 -7.89 -24.85 -13.33
CA ASP A 634 -8.26 -25.09 -14.72
C ASP A 634 -7.11 -25.69 -15.56
N GLY A 635 -5.85 -25.50 -15.14
CA GLY A 635 -4.65 -26.11 -15.75
C GLY A 635 -4.71 -27.64 -15.81
N LEU A 636 -5.41 -28.29 -14.88
CA LEU A 636 -5.69 -29.72 -14.94
C LEU A 636 -6.94 -30.02 -15.79
N TRP A 637 -8.04 -29.30 -15.54
CA TRP A 637 -9.35 -29.61 -16.15
C TRP A 637 -9.46 -29.25 -17.64
N LYS A 638 -8.55 -28.43 -18.16
CA LYS A 638 -8.43 -28.13 -19.60
C LYS A 638 -7.93 -29.34 -20.41
N VAL A 639 -7.19 -30.26 -19.79
CA VAL A 639 -6.54 -31.41 -20.46
C VAL A 639 -7.05 -32.77 -20.02
N MET A 640 -7.83 -32.85 -18.94
CA MET A 640 -8.37 -34.10 -18.39
C MET A 640 -9.86 -33.97 -18.01
N SER A 641 -10.64 -35.00 -18.33
CA SER A 641 -12.02 -35.16 -17.86
C SER A 641 -12.09 -35.69 -16.43
N ASN A 642 -13.28 -35.62 -15.82
CA ASN A 642 -13.50 -36.09 -14.45
C ASN A 642 -13.28 -37.61 -14.33
N GLU A 643 -13.71 -38.36 -15.34
CA GLU A 643 -13.56 -39.82 -15.42
C GLU A 643 -12.10 -40.23 -15.59
N GLU A 644 -11.35 -39.54 -16.45
CA GLU A 644 -9.92 -39.79 -16.65
C GLU A 644 -9.11 -39.48 -15.39
N ALA A 645 -9.39 -38.37 -14.71
CA ALA A 645 -8.74 -38.04 -13.44
C ALA A 645 -9.03 -39.10 -12.37
N TRP A 646 -10.24 -39.67 -12.34
CA TRP A 646 -10.54 -40.78 -11.44
C TRP A 646 -9.81 -42.06 -11.82
N ASP A 647 -9.81 -42.41 -13.11
CA ASP A 647 -9.15 -43.62 -13.62
C ASP A 647 -7.66 -43.64 -13.30
N GLU A 648 -7.01 -42.47 -13.31
CA GLU A 648 -5.58 -42.32 -12.96
C GLU A 648 -5.32 -42.64 -11.49
N ILE A 649 -6.16 -42.16 -10.57
CA ILE A 649 -5.86 -42.26 -9.12
C ILE A 649 -6.65 -43.32 -8.36
N LYS A 650 -7.61 -44.01 -8.98
CA LYS A 650 -8.51 -44.95 -8.27
C LYS A 650 -7.78 -46.08 -7.56
N GLU A 651 -6.66 -46.54 -8.12
CA GLU A 651 -5.81 -47.60 -7.52
C GLU A 651 -4.69 -47.03 -6.63
N VAL A 652 -4.45 -45.71 -6.66
CA VAL A 652 -3.36 -45.08 -5.92
C VAL A 652 -3.74 -44.96 -4.44
N ARG A 653 -2.94 -45.61 -3.58
CA ARG A 653 -3.24 -45.68 -2.14
C ARG A 653 -2.96 -44.38 -1.39
N ASP A 654 -1.86 -43.74 -1.74
CA ASP A 654 -1.34 -42.56 -1.09
C ASP A 654 -1.90 -41.28 -1.73
N ALA A 655 -2.38 -40.34 -0.91
CA ALA A 655 -3.03 -39.13 -1.41
C ALA A 655 -2.03 -38.14 -2.05
N GLU A 656 -0.78 -38.13 -1.62
CA GLU A 656 0.29 -37.31 -2.20
C GLU A 656 0.68 -37.86 -3.58
N LYS A 657 0.87 -39.18 -3.66
CA LYS A 657 1.14 -39.85 -4.94
C LYS A 657 -0.01 -39.68 -5.93
N ALA A 658 -1.25 -39.68 -5.46
CA ALA A 658 -2.42 -39.42 -6.29
C ALA A 658 -2.44 -37.97 -6.82
N ALA A 659 -2.14 -36.98 -5.97
CA ALA A 659 -2.06 -35.59 -6.41
C ALA A 659 -0.92 -35.38 -7.43
N LYS A 660 0.24 -35.99 -7.20
CA LYS A 660 1.36 -35.97 -8.14
C LYS A 660 1.04 -36.63 -9.47
N ALA A 661 0.46 -37.83 -9.48
CA ALA A 661 0.09 -38.54 -10.71
C ALA A 661 -0.86 -37.72 -11.59
N LEU A 662 -1.81 -37.01 -10.99
CA LEU A 662 -2.71 -36.11 -11.71
C LEU A 662 -1.99 -34.92 -12.35
N VAL A 663 -1.01 -34.34 -11.66
CA VAL A 663 -0.21 -33.24 -12.20
C VAL A 663 0.71 -33.74 -13.32
N ASP A 664 1.39 -34.87 -13.11
CA ASP A 664 2.29 -35.49 -14.09
C ASP A 664 1.53 -35.85 -15.38
N GLU A 665 0.33 -36.42 -15.27
CA GLU A 665 -0.51 -36.76 -16.42
C GLU A 665 -1.03 -35.51 -17.16
N ALA A 666 -1.39 -34.45 -16.43
CA ALA A 666 -1.78 -33.18 -17.04
C ALA A 666 -0.61 -32.51 -17.80
N LEU A 667 0.62 -32.61 -17.28
CA LEU A 667 1.83 -32.17 -17.97
C LEU A 667 2.13 -33.02 -19.21
N ALA A 668 1.99 -34.34 -19.12
CA ALA A 668 2.18 -35.26 -20.25
C ALA A 668 1.20 -34.97 -21.39
N ARG A 669 -0.01 -34.52 -21.07
CA ARG A 669 -1.03 -34.08 -22.03
C ARG A 669 -0.80 -32.67 -22.57
N GLY A 670 0.27 -32.00 -22.15
CA GLY A 670 0.71 -30.71 -22.69
C GLY A 670 -0.01 -29.50 -22.09
N SER A 671 -0.45 -29.57 -20.83
CA SER A 671 -0.94 -28.38 -20.12
C SER A 671 0.13 -27.29 -20.06
N LYS A 672 -0.29 -26.04 -20.29
CA LYS A 672 0.60 -24.87 -20.34
C LYS A 672 0.36 -23.87 -19.20
N ASP A 673 -0.68 -24.10 -18.42
CA ASP A 673 -1.10 -23.26 -17.30
C ASP A 673 -0.53 -23.75 -15.98
N ASP A 674 -0.67 -22.97 -14.91
CA ASP A 674 -0.36 -23.40 -13.55
C ASP A 674 -1.28 -24.58 -13.15
N ILE A 675 -0.68 -25.65 -12.64
CA ILE A 675 -1.41 -26.87 -12.26
C ILE A 675 -1.39 -27.00 -10.74
N SER A 676 -2.54 -26.72 -10.12
CA SER A 676 -2.81 -26.90 -8.70
C SER A 676 -3.72 -28.09 -8.49
N CYS A 677 -3.33 -29.06 -7.65
CA CYS A 677 -4.17 -30.20 -7.31
C CYS A 677 -4.14 -30.53 -5.81
N VAL A 678 -5.32 -30.80 -5.23
CA VAL A 678 -5.49 -31.30 -3.86
C VAL A 678 -6.33 -32.57 -3.90
N VAL A 679 -5.80 -33.66 -3.36
CA VAL A 679 -6.50 -34.94 -3.19
C VAL A 679 -6.68 -35.24 -1.70
N LYS A 680 -7.94 -35.35 -1.26
CA LYS A 680 -8.27 -35.83 0.09
C LYS A 680 -8.84 -37.25 0.02
N ARG A 681 -8.28 -38.14 0.84
CA ARG A 681 -8.73 -39.53 1.03
C ARG A 681 -9.22 -39.79 2.46
N ARG A 682 -10.07 -40.80 2.65
CA ARG A 682 -10.35 -41.36 3.99
C ARG A 682 -9.24 -42.33 4.42
N ALA A 683 -8.70 -42.16 5.63
CA ALA A 683 -7.76 -43.10 6.24
C ALA A 683 -8.41 -44.48 6.44
N ALA A 684 -7.70 -45.56 6.08
CA ALA A 684 -8.19 -46.92 6.30
C ALA A 684 -8.22 -47.24 7.80
N SER A 685 -9.23 -48.00 8.25
CA SER A 685 -9.40 -48.36 9.67
C SER A 685 -8.26 -49.21 10.25
N GLY A 686 -7.34 -49.72 9.42
CA GLY A 686 -6.15 -50.46 9.84
C GLY A 686 -4.92 -49.59 10.16
N ASP A 687 -4.83 -48.37 9.64
CA ASP A 687 -3.61 -47.54 9.76
C ASP A 687 -3.46 -46.87 11.14
N LEU A 688 -4.53 -46.84 11.93
CA LEU A 688 -4.52 -46.26 13.29
C LEU A 688 -3.67 -47.09 14.29
N ARG A 689 -3.42 -48.37 14.02
CA ARG A 689 -2.57 -49.23 14.86
C ARG A 689 -1.07 -49.09 14.56
N ASN A 690 -0.71 -48.74 13.32
CA ASN A 690 0.69 -48.49 12.96
C ASN A 690 1.11 -47.05 13.28
N ALA A 691 0.20 -46.08 13.18
CA ALA A 691 0.48 -44.69 13.58
C ALA A 691 0.83 -44.56 15.07
N ALA A 692 0.20 -45.36 15.95
CA ALA A 692 0.51 -45.37 17.38
C ALA A 692 1.85 -46.04 17.72
N LYS A 693 2.36 -46.96 16.88
CA LYS A 693 3.65 -47.63 17.06
C LYS A 693 4.84 -46.82 16.54
N VAL A 694 4.62 -46.02 15.48
CA VAL A 694 5.66 -45.13 14.94
C VAL A 694 5.87 -43.91 15.85
N LEU A 695 4.81 -43.45 16.54
CA LEU A 695 4.92 -42.37 17.53
C LEU A 695 5.75 -42.74 18.77
N GLN A 696 5.79 -44.02 19.18
CA GLN A 696 6.63 -44.46 20.31
C GLN A 696 8.10 -44.66 19.94
N ASN A 697 8.43 -44.86 18.66
CA ASN A 697 9.82 -45.07 18.23
C ASN A 697 10.49 -43.79 17.70
N GLN A 698 9.72 -42.74 17.36
CA GLN A 698 10.28 -41.43 16.97
C GLN A 698 10.64 -40.55 18.17
N GLU A 699 10.04 -40.78 19.34
CA GLU A 699 10.41 -40.08 20.58
C GLU A 699 11.80 -40.51 21.12
N GLU A 700 12.37 -41.62 20.63
CA GLU A 700 13.73 -42.07 21.01
C GLU A 700 14.84 -41.65 20.02
N GLU A 701 14.52 -41.32 18.75
CA GLU A 701 15.52 -40.89 17.74
C GLU A 701 15.68 -39.37 17.62
N ASP A 702 14.63 -38.58 17.89
CA ASP A 702 14.74 -37.11 17.93
C ASP A 702 15.54 -36.59 19.15
N HIS A 703 15.85 -37.48 20.12
CA HIS A 703 16.60 -37.14 21.33
C HIS A 703 18.13 -37.18 21.17
N LEU A 704 18.66 -37.51 19.97
CA LEU A 704 20.09 -37.73 19.70
C LEU A 704 20.70 -36.86 18.58
N ARG A 705 20.05 -35.78 18.11
CA ARG A 705 20.56 -34.93 17.00
C ARG A 705 20.50 -33.42 17.21
N GLU A 706 20.33 -32.94 18.44
CA GLU A 706 20.49 -31.52 18.76
C GLU A 706 21.43 -31.36 19.96
N GLU A 707 22.67 -31.85 19.81
CA GLU A 707 23.83 -31.42 20.58
C GLU A 707 24.83 -30.77 19.59
N GLU A 708 24.71 -29.46 19.39
CA GLU A 708 25.80 -28.54 19.03
C GLU A 708 25.23 -27.11 18.99
N GLU A 709 25.26 -26.44 20.14
CA GLU A 709 25.70 -25.04 20.35
C GLU A 709 25.23 -24.53 21.72
N GLU A 710 26.13 -24.74 22.69
CA GLU A 710 26.40 -24.10 23.98
C GLU A 710 25.27 -23.49 24.84
N GLU A 711 25.13 -24.15 25.99
CA GLU A 711 24.50 -23.74 27.25
C GLU A 711 25.25 -22.60 27.96
N GLU A 712 24.51 -21.76 28.70
CA GLU A 712 24.97 -21.32 30.03
C GLU A 712 23.85 -21.60 31.06
N GLU A 713 24.23 -22.38 32.08
CA GLU A 713 23.40 -23.01 33.11
C GLU A 713 22.78 -22.05 34.13
N ILE A 714 21.58 -22.40 34.63
CA ILE A 714 21.13 -22.05 35.99
C ILE A 714 20.70 -23.37 36.67
N PRO A 715 21.07 -23.64 37.93
CA PRO A 715 21.08 -25.00 38.48
C PRO A 715 19.68 -25.57 38.75
N HIS A 716 19.56 -26.87 38.53
CA HIS A 716 18.52 -27.73 39.06
C HIS A 716 18.54 -27.74 40.60
N ASP A 717 17.37 -27.55 41.21
CA ASP A 717 17.09 -27.97 42.59
C ASP A 717 16.07 -29.12 42.50
N ASP A 718 16.55 -30.31 42.89
CA ASP A 718 15.81 -31.56 42.91
C ASP A 718 14.82 -31.57 44.09
N GLY A 719 13.56 -31.92 43.84
CA GLY A 719 12.63 -32.13 44.95
C GLY A 719 11.20 -32.47 44.58
N ASN A 720 10.97 -33.76 44.33
CA ASN A 720 9.73 -34.52 44.56
C ASN A 720 8.45 -34.08 43.84
N GLU A 721 8.13 -34.84 42.79
CA GLU A 721 6.76 -35.25 42.51
C GLU A 721 6.27 -36.16 43.64
N ASP A 722 5.24 -35.70 44.36
CA ASP A 722 4.10 -36.46 44.88
C ASP A 722 3.56 -35.74 46.12
N ASP A 723 2.24 -35.61 46.16
CA ASP A 723 1.41 -34.85 47.12
C ASP A 723 1.22 -33.38 46.76
N ASP A 724 0.10 -33.05 46.08
CA ASP A 724 -0.76 -31.90 46.40
C ASP A 724 -1.98 -31.81 45.43
N GLU A 725 -2.86 -32.83 45.45
CA GLU A 725 -4.24 -32.68 44.93
C GLU A 725 -5.16 -31.89 45.89
N GLU A 726 -4.61 -31.23 46.92
CA GLU A 726 -5.37 -30.41 47.89
C GLU A 726 -4.75 -29.03 48.20
N GLU A 727 -4.00 -28.38 47.29
CA GLU A 727 -3.54 -26.98 47.45
C GLU A 727 -4.05 -25.96 46.40
N ASP A 728 -4.88 -26.36 45.44
CA ASP A 728 -5.36 -25.45 44.36
C ASP A 728 -6.47 -24.47 44.78
N ALA A 729 -6.84 -24.43 46.06
CA ALA A 729 -7.91 -23.58 46.59
C ALA A 729 -7.44 -22.34 47.38
N LYS A 730 -6.13 -22.03 47.46
CA LYS A 730 -5.63 -20.96 48.34
C LYS A 730 -4.68 -19.92 47.73
N TYR A 731 -4.44 -19.93 46.43
CA TYR A 731 -3.80 -18.78 45.77
C TYR A 731 -4.87 -17.74 45.35
N CYS A 732 -5.06 -16.74 46.21
CA CYS A 732 -5.87 -15.56 45.92
C CYS A 732 -5.52 -14.98 44.54
N ARG A 733 -6.55 -14.68 43.72
CA ARG A 733 -6.41 -13.97 42.44
C ARG A 733 -5.65 -12.67 42.67
N ARG A 734 -4.37 -12.64 42.30
CA ARG A 734 -3.51 -11.48 42.51
C ARG A 734 -4.02 -10.31 41.67
N GLY A 735 -4.24 -9.17 42.31
CA GLY A 735 -4.87 -8.02 41.68
C GLY A 735 -3.81 -7.14 41.04
N PHE A 736 -3.93 -6.79 39.76
CA PHE A 736 -3.06 -5.80 39.13
C PHE A 736 -3.84 -4.53 38.79
N GLY A 737 -3.22 -3.39 39.06
CA GLY A 737 -3.71 -2.05 38.72
C GLY A 737 -2.70 -1.34 37.82
N HIS A 738 -3.10 -0.22 37.23
CA HIS A 738 -2.22 0.55 36.36
C HIS A 738 -2.45 2.05 36.52
N GLY A 739 -1.48 2.83 36.07
CA GLY A 739 -1.58 4.27 35.90
C GLY A 739 -0.65 4.69 34.77
N TYR A 740 -0.93 5.83 34.17
CA TYR A 740 -0.17 6.31 33.03
C TYR A 740 -0.10 7.83 33.01
N HIS A 741 0.95 8.37 32.39
CA HIS A 741 1.11 9.80 32.21
C HIS A 741 1.72 10.08 30.84
N LEU A 742 1.19 11.10 30.15
CA LEU A 742 1.72 11.56 28.86
C LEU A 742 1.97 13.06 28.92
N VAL A 743 3.15 13.48 28.50
CA VAL A 743 3.49 14.89 28.34
C VAL A 743 4.07 15.12 26.95
N LYS A 744 3.52 16.12 26.28
CA LYS A 744 4.00 16.55 24.97
C LYS A 744 5.35 17.28 25.10
N GLY A 745 6.31 16.88 24.28
CA GLY A 745 7.65 17.43 24.17
C GLY A 745 7.74 18.84 23.59
N GLN A 746 8.96 19.38 23.62
CA GLN A 746 9.28 20.76 23.25
C GLN A 746 9.76 20.91 21.79
N MET A 747 9.84 19.80 21.05
CA MET A 747 10.38 19.72 19.67
C MET A 747 9.44 20.31 18.58
N GLY A 748 8.26 20.79 18.94
CA GLY A 748 7.40 21.59 18.06
C GLY A 748 6.58 20.81 17.02
N HIS A 749 6.51 19.48 17.14
CA HIS A 749 5.44 18.63 16.56
C HIS A 749 4.23 18.54 17.51
N GLY A 750 3.15 17.86 17.12
CA GLY A 750 2.03 17.51 18.02
C GLY A 750 2.38 16.28 18.85
N MET A 751 1.60 15.95 19.89
CA MET A 751 1.72 14.65 20.56
C MET A 751 1.49 13.55 19.52
N GLU A 752 2.51 12.74 19.27
CA GLU A 752 2.43 11.62 18.32
C GLU A 752 2.32 10.26 18.98
N ASP A 753 2.64 10.15 20.27
CA ASP A 753 2.48 8.90 21.02
C ASP A 753 1.04 8.62 21.40
N TYR A 754 0.75 7.33 21.57
CA TYR A 754 -0.48 6.82 22.13
C TYR A 754 -0.20 5.75 23.19
N ILE A 755 -1.07 5.70 24.20
CA ILE A 755 -1.06 4.69 25.26
C ILE A 755 -2.32 3.85 25.17
N VAL A 756 -2.16 2.54 25.33
CA VAL A 756 -3.25 1.63 25.66
C VAL A 756 -3.03 1.11 27.07
N ALA A 757 -4.06 1.20 27.91
CA ALA A 757 -4.10 0.57 29.21
C ALA A 757 -5.53 0.11 29.49
N ASP A 758 -5.78 -1.18 29.27
CA ASP A 758 -7.12 -1.76 29.32
C ASP A 758 -7.10 -3.11 30.05
N THR A 759 -8.27 -3.58 30.48
CA THR A 759 -8.45 -4.89 31.10
C THR A 759 -9.64 -5.60 30.45
N LYS A 760 -9.42 -6.82 29.94
CA LYS A 760 -10.40 -7.58 29.18
C LYS A 760 -10.47 -9.02 29.66
N THR A 761 -11.66 -9.62 29.68
CA THR A 761 -11.80 -11.06 29.94
C THR A 761 -11.95 -11.80 28.62
N VAL A 762 -11.04 -12.73 28.32
CA VAL A 762 -11.02 -13.51 27.07
C VAL A 762 -10.86 -14.99 27.40
N LYS A 763 -11.78 -15.83 26.90
CA LYS A 763 -11.81 -17.28 27.17
C LYS A 763 -11.72 -17.66 28.66
N GLY A 764 -12.23 -16.82 29.56
CA GLY A 764 -12.20 -17.05 31.02
C GLY A 764 -10.96 -16.50 31.72
N HIS A 765 -9.94 -16.06 30.98
CA HIS A 765 -8.75 -15.40 31.52
C HIS A 765 -8.94 -13.89 31.63
N LYS A 766 -8.52 -13.30 32.75
CA LYS A 766 -8.47 -11.85 32.95
C LYS A 766 -7.15 -11.31 32.40
N LEU A 767 -7.24 -10.51 31.34
CA LEU A 767 -6.10 -9.92 30.66
C LEU A 767 -5.92 -8.45 31.03
N GLY A 768 -4.69 -8.04 31.35
CA GLY A 768 -4.26 -6.64 31.33
C GLY A 768 -3.53 -6.37 30.01
N LEU A 769 -4.02 -5.42 29.23
CA LEU A 769 -3.48 -5.08 27.91
C LEU A 769 -2.87 -3.69 27.99
N TYR A 770 -1.56 -3.61 27.81
CA TYR A 770 -0.86 -2.35 27.93
C TYR A 770 0.14 -2.11 26.82
N ALA A 771 0.16 -0.90 26.26
CA ALA A 771 1.10 -0.56 25.21
C ALA A 771 1.46 0.92 25.20
N ILE A 772 2.66 1.20 24.68
CA ILE A 772 3.07 2.54 24.23
C ILE A 772 3.40 2.43 22.75
N PHE A 773 2.80 3.31 21.97
CA PHE A 773 3.07 3.51 20.56
C PHE A 773 3.68 4.89 20.39
N ASP A 774 5.01 4.97 20.37
CA ASP A 774 5.76 6.21 20.14
C ASP A 774 5.79 6.45 18.63
N GLY A 775 5.00 7.42 18.17
CA GLY A 775 4.83 7.70 16.74
C GLY A 775 5.91 8.66 16.25
N HIS A 776 6.32 8.56 14.99
CA HIS A 776 7.24 9.52 14.41
C HIS A 776 6.85 9.93 12.99
N SER A 777 7.16 11.19 12.66
CA SER A 777 6.76 11.82 11.40
C SER A 777 5.24 11.82 11.18
N GLY A 778 4.48 11.84 12.27
CA GLY A 778 3.02 11.87 12.27
C GLY A 778 2.41 10.74 13.10
N ARG A 779 1.25 11.04 13.68
CA ARG A 779 0.59 10.18 14.67
C ARG A 779 -0.22 9.01 14.12
N ASN A 780 -0.38 8.90 12.79
CA ASN A 780 -1.39 8.02 12.18
C ASN A 780 -1.12 6.53 12.41
N VAL A 781 0.15 6.12 12.40
CA VAL A 781 0.54 4.72 12.62
C VAL A 781 0.23 4.34 14.07
N ALA A 782 0.69 5.13 15.03
CA ALA A 782 0.40 4.95 16.45
C ALA A 782 -1.13 4.95 16.75
N ASP A 783 -1.90 5.86 16.13
CA ASP A 783 -3.37 5.94 16.24
C ASP A 783 -4.06 4.66 15.73
N TYR A 784 -3.53 4.07 14.66
CA TYR A 784 -4.03 2.79 14.14
C TYR A 784 -3.70 1.64 15.08
N LEU A 785 -2.44 1.56 15.55
CA LEU A 785 -1.95 0.50 16.43
C LEU A 785 -2.77 0.42 17.73
N GLN A 786 -3.07 1.57 18.37
CA GLN A 786 -3.85 1.59 19.61
C GLN A 786 -5.24 0.95 19.48
N SER A 787 -5.82 1.00 18.28
CA SER A 787 -7.18 0.52 18.05
C SER A 787 -7.25 -0.92 17.55
N HIS A 788 -6.13 -1.49 17.06
CA HIS A 788 -6.16 -2.75 16.31
C HIS A 788 -5.14 -3.80 16.76
N LEU A 789 -3.95 -3.41 17.26
CA LEU A 789 -2.86 -4.36 17.45
C LEU A 789 -3.20 -5.47 18.46
N PHE A 790 -3.82 -5.13 19.60
CA PHE A 790 -4.22 -6.13 20.59
C PHE A 790 -5.30 -7.09 20.08
N ASP A 791 -6.29 -6.58 19.35
CA ASP A 791 -7.31 -7.44 18.77
C ASP A 791 -6.72 -8.37 17.70
N ASN A 792 -5.74 -7.89 16.91
CA ASN A 792 -5.00 -8.71 15.95
C ASN A 792 -4.14 -9.79 16.64
N ILE A 793 -3.56 -9.51 17.81
CA ILE A 793 -2.81 -10.49 18.61
C ILE A 793 -3.76 -11.54 19.21
N LEU A 794 -4.82 -11.09 19.88
CA LEU A 794 -5.73 -11.97 20.62
C LEU A 794 -6.63 -12.80 19.71
N SER A 795 -6.82 -12.38 18.46
CA SER A 795 -7.55 -13.14 17.44
C SER A 795 -6.72 -14.27 16.81
N GLN A 796 -5.39 -14.29 17.02
CA GLN A 796 -4.56 -15.38 16.50
C GLN A 796 -4.97 -16.72 17.14
N PRO A 797 -5.17 -17.77 16.32
CA PRO A 797 -5.69 -19.05 16.80
C PRO A 797 -4.75 -19.71 17.81
N ASP A 798 -3.44 -19.56 17.60
CA ASP A 798 -2.37 -20.14 18.38
C ASP A 798 -1.87 -19.21 19.50
N PHE A 799 -2.55 -18.11 19.84
CA PHE A 799 -2.10 -17.19 20.89
C PHE A 799 -1.90 -17.88 22.26
N TRP A 800 -2.83 -18.75 22.66
CA TRP A 800 -2.79 -19.39 23.97
C TRP A 800 -1.76 -20.51 24.06
N GLU A 801 -1.52 -21.22 22.94
CA GLU A 801 -0.60 -22.36 22.86
C GLU A 801 0.82 -21.91 22.50
N LYS A 802 0.95 -21.02 21.51
CA LYS A 802 2.21 -20.53 20.93
C LYS A 802 2.22 -18.98 20.84
N PRO A 803 2.17 -18.29 21.99
CA PRO A 803 2.06 -16.82 22.03
C PRO A 803 3.16 -16.10 21.24
N LYS A 804 4.42 -16.59 21.26
CA LYS A 804 5.51 -15.98 20.48
C LYS A 804 5.24 -16.01 18.97
N LYS A 805 4.73 -17.14 18.44
CA LYS A 805 4.43 -17.30 17.00
C LYS A 805 3.22 -16.46 16.60
N ALA A 806 2.17 -16.48 17.43
CA ALA A 806 0.98 -15.67 17.26
C ALA A 806 1.30 -14.17 17.18
N ILE A 807 2.06 -13.65 18.16
CA ILE A 807 2.41 -12.22 18.21
C ILE A 807 3.25 -11.80 17.00
N LYS A 808 4.27 -12.60 16.59
CA LYS A 808 5.05 -12.31 15.39
C LYS A 808 4.17 -12.20 14.14
N ARG A 809 3.18 -13.09 14.00
CA ARG A 809 2.23 -13.07 12.89
C ARG A 809 1.31 -11.85 12.95
N ALA A 810 0.76 -11.55 14.12
CA ALA A 810 -0.11 -10.39 14.33
C ALA A 810 0.61 -9.06 14.04
N TYR A 811 1.86 -8.92 14.47
CA TYR A 811 2.70 -7.75 14.16
C TYR A 811 2.90 -7.62 12.65
N LYS A 812 3.29 -8.70 11.96
CA LYS A 812 3.46 -8.70 10.50
C LYS A 812 2.17 -8.30 9.78
N LEU A 813 1.04 -8.95 10.08
CA LEU A 813 -0.26 -8.65 9.45
C LEU A 813 -0.71 -7.20 9.69
N THR A 814 -0.49 -6.70 10.90
CA THR A 814 -0.85 -5.31 11.26
C THR A 814 0.01 -4.31 10.48
N ASP A 815 1.30 -4.60 10.32
CA ASP A 815 2.22 -3.76 9.56
C ASP A 815 1.94 -3.78 8.06
N ASP A 816 1.71 -4.97 7.48
CA ASP A 816 1.33 -5.13 6.08
C ASP A 816 0.06 -4.30 5.77
N TYR A 817 -0.92 -4.31 6.68
CA TYR A 817 -2.10 -3.45 6.59
C TYR A 817 -1.75 -1.96 6.66
N ILE A 818 -0.95 -1.53 7.64
CA ILE A 818 -0.51 -0.13 7.79
C ILE A 818 0.16 0.36 6.51
N LEU A 819 1.05 -0.45 5.93
CA LEU A 819 1.76 -0.15 4.69
C LEU A 819 0.83 -0.05 3.48
N SER A 820 -0.28 -0.81 3.47
CA SER A 820 -1.25 -0.80 2.37
C SER A 820 -2.14 0.45 2.33
N ILE A 821 -2.41 1.09 3.47
CA ILE A 821 -3.43 2.16 3.59
C ILE A 821 -2.82 3.52 3.93
N VAL A 822 -1.74 3.55 4.72
CA VAL A 822 -1.06 4.79 5.10
C VAL A 822 0.01 5.11 4.07
N VAL A 823 -0.39 5.47 2.83
CA VAL A 823 0.55 5.97 1.81
C VAL A 823 0.98 7.39 2.17
N GLY A 824 1.91 7.44 3.12
CA GLY A 824 2.76 8.57 3.47
C GLY A 824 4.15 7.99 3.75
N SER A 825 5.13 8.40 2.96
CA SER A 825 6.42 7.74 2.80
C SER A 825 7.39 7.75 4.00
N ARG A 826 6.98 8.20 5.19
CA ARG A 826 7.89 8.44 6.34
C ARG A 826 7.27 8.25 7.72
N GLY A 827 5.96 8.00 7.84
CA GLY A 827 5.31 7.86 9.15
C GLY A 827 5.51 6.44 9.68
N GLY A 828 5.90 6.34 10.95
CA GLY A 828 6.09 5.06 11.62
C GLY A 828 5.76 5.15 13.10
N SER A 829 5.94 4.04 13.80
CA SER A 829 5.75 3.98 15.26
C SER A 829 6.60 2.85 15.84
N THR A 830 7.19 3.10 17.01
CA THR A 830 7.61 2.02 17.90
C THR A 830 6.35 1.34 18.47
N ALA A 831 6.53 0.15 19.01
CA ALA A 831 5.53 -0.47 19.84
C ALA A 831 6.22 -1.27 20.94
N VAL A 832 5.88 -0.97 22.19
CA VAL A 832 6.12 -1.87 23.32
C VAL A 832 4.77 -2.30 23.85
N THR A 833 4.53 -3.61 23.91
CA THR A 833 3.26 -4.20 24.32
C THR A 833 3.48 -5.20 25.45
N ALA A 834 2.56 -5.21 26.41
CA ALA A 834 2.53 -6.13 27.54
C ALA A 834 1.12 -6.72 27.71
N ILE A 835 1.05 -8.04 27.81
CA ILE A 835 -0.18 -8.78 28.10
C ILE A 835 0.03 -9.53 29.42
N VAL A 836 -0.68 -9.09 30.45
CA VAL A 836 -0.75 -9.76 31.75
C VAL A 836 -1.91 -10.75 31.72
N VAL A 837 -1.63 -12.05 31.86
CA VAL A 837 -2.64 -13.12 31.92
C VAL A 837 -2.83 -13.54 33.37
N ASP A 838 -4.05 -13.32 33.89
CA ASP A 838 -4.50 -13.68 35.24
C ASP A 838 -3.63 -13.16 36.39
N GLY A 839 -2.80 -12.13 36.14
CA GLY A 839 -1.83 -11.63 37.11
C GLY A 839 -0.68 -12.60 37.40
N LYS A 840 -0.56 -13.69 36.62
CA LYS A 840 0.44 -14.75 36.82
C LYS A 840 1.49 -14.78 35.72
N LYS A 841 1.09 -14.52 34.48
CA LYS A 841 2.00 -14.60 33.32
C LYS A 841 2.04 -13.26 32.61
N LEU A 842 3.23 -12.83 32.23
CA LEU A 842 3.49 -11.61 31.48
C LEU A 842 4.09 -11.97 30.13
N VAL A 843 3.49 -11.45 29.05
CA VAL A 843 4.04 -11.56 27.70
C VAL A 843 4.37 -10.14 27.23
N VAL A 844 5.65 -9.86 26.99
CA VAL A 844 6.13 -8.56 26.49
C VAL A 844 6.65 -8.75 25.07
N ALA A 845 6.28 -7.84 24.19
CA ALA A 845 6.80 -7.80 22.82
C ALA A 845 7.11 -6.36 22.43
N ASN A 846 8.23 -6.14 21.75
CA ASN A 846 8.60 -4.80 21.31
C ASN A 846 9.25 -4.74 19.91
N VAL A 847 9.04 -3.59 19.25
CA VAL A 847 9.78 -3.11 18.08
C VAL A 847 10.11 -1.63 18.30
N GLY A 848 11.34 -1.22 18.00
CA GLY A 848 11.86 0.12 18.28
C GLY A 848 12.62 0.20 19.61
N ASP A 849 12.72 1.40 20.16
CA ASP A 849 13.53 1.78 21.33
C ASP A 849 12.70 2.21 22.55
N SER A 850 11.37 2.07 22.50
CA SER A 850 10.53 2.06 23.71
C SER A 850 10.85 0.81 24.55
N ARG A 851 11.01 0.99 25.86
CA ARG A 851 11.52 -0.05 26.76
C ARG A 851 10.54 -0.42 27.88
N ALA A 852 10.54 -1.71 28.26
CA ALA A 852 9.86 -2.22 29.45
C ALA A 852 10.84 -2.85 30.46
N ILE A 853 10.62 -2.58 31.74
CA ILE A 853 11.39 -3.14 32.86
C ILE A 853 10.45 -3.72 33.94
N LEU A 854 10.87 -4.82 34.54
CA LEU A 854 10.20 -5.50 35.64
C LEU A 854 10.99 -5.23 36.93
N CYS A 855 10.33 -4.71 37.94
CA CYS A 855 10.93 -4.36 39.22
C CYS A 855 10.37 -5.23 40.34
N ARG A 856 11.25 -5.81 41.14
CA ARG A 856 10.91 -6.64 42.30
C ARG A 856 11.25 -5.95 43.61
N GLU A 857 10.60 -6.37 44.70
CA GLU A 857 10.85 -5.83 46.05
C GLU A 857 12.30 -6.05 46.54
N SER A 858 13.01 -7.01 45.96
CA SER A 858 14.43 -7.28 46.18
C SER A 858 15.39 -6.28 45.51
N ASP A 859 14.88 -5.14 45.03
CA ASP A 859 15.60 -4.15 44.20
C ASP A 859 16.17 -4.73 42.88
N VAL A 860 15.67 -5.90 42.46
CA VAL A 860 16.01 -6.48 41.15
C VAL A 860 15.21 -5.77 40.06
N VAL A 861 15.93 -5.12 39.14
CA VAL A 861 15.38 -4.45 37.95
C VAL A 861 15.80 -5.22 36.71
N LYS A 862 14.86 -5.91 36.05
CA LYS A 862 15.11 -6.67 34.82
C LYS A 862 14.50 -5.94 33.63
N GLN A 863 15.33 -5.56 32.66
CA GLN A 863 14.84 -5.12 31.36
C GLN A 863 14.26 -6.31 30.58
N LEU A 864 13.02 -6.17 30.11
CA LEU A 864 12.28 -7.23 29.39
C LEU A 864 12.33 -7.07 27.88
N THR A 865 12.70 -5.90 27.38
CA THR A 865 12.73 -5.55 25.95
C THR A 865 14.13 -5.34 25.44
N VAL A 866 14.34 -5.53 24.14
CA VAL A 866 15.60 -5.19 23.46
C VAL A 866 15.45 -3.87 22.73
N ASP A 867 16.32 -2.91 22.98
CA ASP A 867 16.29 -1.62 22.28
C ASP A 867 16.92 -1.78 20.89
N HIS A 868 16.11 -1.64 19.85
CA HIS A 868 16.50 -1.89 18.45
C HIS A 868 17.28 -0.73 17.85
N GLU A 869 18.47 -0.50 18.39
CA GLU A 869 19.38 0.57 17.97
C GLU A 869 20.15 0.18 16.69
N PRO A 870 20.38 1.13 15.77
CA PRO A 870 21.10 0.87 14.53
C PRO A 870 22.45 0.19 14.73
N GLU A 871 23.30 0.70 15.62
CA GLU A 871 24.65 0.13 15.77
C GLU A 871 24.63 -1.31 16.28
N LYS A 872 23.66 -1.68 17.11
CA LYS A 872 23.52 -3.06 17.63
C LYS A 872 23.03 -4.02 16.56
N GLU A 873 22.19 -3.56 15.64
CA GLU A 873 21.62 -4.37 14.55
C GLU A 873 22.19 -4.01 13.16
N ARG A 874 23.44 -3.56 13.10
CA ARG A 874 24.09 -3.13 11.85
C ARG A 874 24.05 -4.19 10.76
N GLU A 875 24.41 -5.42 11.11
CA GLU A 875 24.44 -6.54 10.16
C GLU A 875 23.06 -6.85 9.58
N LEU A 876 21.99 -6.71 10.38
CA LEU A 876 20.61 -6.89 9.93
C LEU A 876 20.27 -5.88 8.82
N VAL A 877 20.67 -4.62 9.00
CA VAL A 877 20.42 -3.53 8.05
C VAL A 877 21.26 -3.70 6.78
N GLU A 878 22.55 -3.98 6.94
CA GLU A 878 23.49 -4.10 5.82
C GLU A 878 23.18 -5.33 4.95
N ARG A 879 22.81 -6.48 5.55
CA ARG A 879 22.36 -7.68 4.81
C ARG A 879 21.09 -7.43 4.01
N LYS A 880 20.23 -6.52 4.46
CA LYS A 880 19.03 -6.08 3.73
C LYS A 880 19.30 -4.99 2.69
N GLY A 881 20.56 -4.59 2.49
CA GLY A 881 20.95 -3.57 1.51
C GLY A 881 20.88 -2.12 2.01
N GLY A 882 20.55 -1.91 3.29
CA GLY A 882 20.60 -0.60 3.94
C GLY A 882 22.00 -0.24 4.44
N PHE A 883 22.14 0.96 5.00
CA PHE A 883 23.39 1.38 5.64
C PHE A 883 23.13 2.19 6.91
N ILE A 884 24.11 2.24 7.81
CA ILE A 884 24.04 3.09 9.01
C ILE A 884 24.94 4.30 8.84
N SER A 885 24.36 5.47 9.06
CA SER A 885 25.06 6.75 9.01
C SER A 885 24.72 7.59 10.22
N THR A 886 25.76 8.13 10.88
CA THR A 886 25.59 9.15 11.92
C THR A 886 25.27 10.53 11.34
N LYS A 887 25.46 10.74 10.03
CA LYS A 887 25.18 12.02 9.36
C LYS A 887 23.76 12.06 8.77
N PRO A 888 22.99 13.15 8.98
CA PRO A 888 23.35 14.39 9.69
C PRO A 888 23.21 14.27 11.22
N GLY A 889 24.28 14.60 11.97
CA GLY A 889 24.28 14.58 13.44
C GLY A 889 25.32 13.64 14.05
N ASN A 890 25.08 13.23 15.30
CA ASN A 890 25.89 12.27 16.07
C ASN A 890 25.08 11.02 16.49
N VAL A 891 23.86 10.85 15.97
CA VAL A 891 23.00 9.70 16.30
C VAL A 891 23.01 8.75 15.09
N PRO A 892 23.36 7.47 15.27
CA PRO A 892 23.27 6.45 14.23
C PRO A 892 21.87 6.36 13.64
N ARG A 893 21.77 6.29 12.32
CA ARG A 893 20.49 6.20 11.62
C ARG A 893 20.55 5.23 10.44
N VAL A 894 19.53 4.39 10.32
CA VAL A 894 19.27 3.55 9.14
C VAL A 894 18.99 4.46 7.95
N ASP A 895 19.78 4.28 6.90
CA ASP A 895 19.89 5.09 5.68
C ASP A 895 20.03 6.59 5.93
N GLY A 896 20.59 6.97 7.08
CA GLY A 896 20.68 8.37 7.52
C GLY A 896 19.32 9.01 7.83
N GLN A 897 18.26 8.22 8.02
CA GLN A 897 16.89 8.69 8.24
C GLN A 897 16.32 8.29 9.60
N LEU A 898 16.23 6.99 9.90
CA LEU A 898 15.53 6.47 11.08
C LEU A 898 16.50 6.06 12.20
N ALA A 899 16.22 6.42 13.45
CA ALA A 899 17.13 6.19 14.59
C ALA A 899 17.00 4.79 15.23
N MET A 900 16.27 3.88 14.58
CA MET A 900 15.97 2.52 15.04
C MET A 900 15.88 1.57 13.84
N THR A 901 16.05 0.28 14.09
CA THR A 901 16.11 -0.79 13.06
C THR A 901 14.85 -1.62 12.97
N ARG A 902 13.92 -1.45 13.89
CA ARG A 902 12.61 -2.09 13.85
C ARG A 902 11.49 -1.10 14.18
N ALA A 903 10.43 -1.10 13.40
CA ALA A 903 9.26 -0.22 13.58
C ALA A 903 8.06 -0.69 12.76
N PHE A 904 6.86 -0.27 13.16
CA PHE A 904 5.67 -0.31 12.31
C PHE A 904 5.66 0.86 11.31
N GLY A 905 5.12 0.67 10.12
CA GLY A 905 5.07 1.72 9.09
C GLY A 905 6.43 1.94 8.44
N ASP A 906 6.89 3.19 8.30
CA ASP A 906 8.18 3.53 7.69
C ASP A 906 8.39 2.95 6.28
N GLY A 907 7.35 2.99 5.44
CA GLY A 907 7.34 2.27 4.16
C GLY A 907 8.51 2.56 3.20
N ARG A 908 9.21 3.70 3.32
CA ARG A 908 10.45 3.96 2.53
C ARG A 908 11.66 3.18 2.99
N LEU A 909 11.70 2.79 4.26
CA LEU A 909 12.83 2.12 4.90
C LEU A 909 12.49 0.66 5.23
N LYS A 910 11.23 0.22 5.06
CA LYS A 910 10.76 -1.12 5.41
C LYS A 910 11.59 -2.24 4.77
N GLU A 911 12.16 -2.02 3.58
CA GLU A 911 13.07 -2.98 2.94
C GLU A 911 14.35 -3.20 3.77
N HIS A 912 14.80 -2.23 4.56
CA HIS A 912 16.03 -2.27 5.36
C HIS A 912 15.80 -2.41 6.88
N ILE A 913 14.59 -2.15 7.36
CA ILE A 913 14.19 -2.34 8.76
C ILE A 913 13.29 -3.56 8.91
N SER A 914 12.86 -3.88 10.13
CA SER A 914 11.99 -5.03 10.41
C SER A 914 10.77 -4.64 11.24
N VAL A 915 9.68 -5.39 11.13
CA VAL A 915 8.58 -5.33 12.12
C VAL A 915 8.53 -6.59 13.00
N ARG A 916 9.50 -7.49 12.84
CA ARG A 916 9.59 -8.70 13.66
C ARG A 916 9.88 -8.31 15.12
N PRO A 917 8.97 -8.57 16.06
CA PRO A 917 9.19 -8.21 17.45
C PRO A 917 10.14 -9.19 18.14
N ASP A 918 10.88 -8.67 19.12
CA ASP A 918 11.45 -9.49 20.17
C ASP A 918 10.39 -9.72 21.26
N ILE A 919 10.33 -10.94 21.79
CA ILE A 919 9.24 -11.40 22.65
C ILE A 919 9.80 -12.16 23.85
N GLU A 920 9.50 -11.64 25.03
CA GLU A 920 9.85 -12.23 26.32
C GLU A 920 8.57 -12.68 27.05
N ILE A 921 8.62 -13.85 27.68
CA ILE A 921 7.52 -14.40 28.46
C ILE A 921 8.04 -14.69 29.85
N VAL A 922 7.45 -14.07 30.87
CA VAL A 922 7.92 -14.13 32.26
C VAL A 922 6.78 -14.51 33.18
N GLN A 923 7.07 -15.29 34.22
CA GLN A 923 6.14 -15.51 35.32
C GLN A 923 6.21 -14.34 36.31
N ILE A 924 5.04 -13.89 36.77
CA ILE A 924 4.91 -12.84 37.78
C ILE A 924 5.01 -13.54 39.14
N HIS A 925 6.06 -13.24 39.88
CA HIS A 925 6.33 -13.82 41.20
C HIS A 925 5.78 -12.94 42.33
N GLY A 926 5.64 -13.51 43.53
CA GLY A 926 5.17 -12.85 44.75
C GLY A 926 5.81 -11.50 45.04
N ASP A 927 7.10 -11.36 44.73
CA ASP A 927 7.93 -10.18 44.96
C ASP A 927 7.89 -9.16 43.81
N THR A 928 7.18 -9.43 42.71
CA THR A 928 7.05 -8.51 41.58
C THR A 928 6.19 -7.32 41.98
N LYS A 929 6.74 -6.11 41.92
CA LYS A 929 6.08 -4.88 42.38
C LYS A 929 5.55 -4.04 41.22
N PHE A 930 6.43 -3.65 40.30
CA PHE A 930 6.08 -2.84 39.15
C PHE A 930 6.51 -3.47 37.83
N LEU A 931 5.70 -3.26 36.81
CA LEU A 931 6.11 -3.27 35.42
C LEU A 931 6.03 -1.84 34.91
N ILE A 932 7.15 -1.30 34.43
CA ILE A 932 7.27 0.06 33.90
C ILE A 932 7.59 -0.08 32.42
N PHE A 933 6.88 0.64 31.56
CA PHE A 933 7.33 0.85 30.19
C PHE A 933 7.07 2.28 29.78
N ALA A 934 8.02 2.84 29.05
CA ALA A 934 8.01 4.24 28.65
C ALA A 934 8.59 4.43 27.23
N SER A 935 8.27 5.57 26.60
CA SER A 935 8.90 6.01 25.36
C SER A 935 10.35 6.44 25.57
N ASP A 936 11.09 6.65 24.47
CA ASP A 936 12.49 7.04 24.53
C ASP A 936 12.72 8.39 25.26
N GLY A 937 11.69 9.24 25.34
CA GLY A 937 11.71 10.51 26.05
C GLY A 937 12.05 10.37 27.53
N LEU A 938 11.76 9.22 28.15
CA LEU A 938 12.19 8.89 29.51
C LEU A 938 13.57 8.23 29.51
N TRP A 939 13.76 7.18 28.71
CA TRP A 939 14.97 6.34 28.75
C TRP A 939 16.24 7.03 28.24
N LYS A 940 16.11 8.15 27.48
CA LYS A 940 17.24 9.00 27.09
C LYS A 940 17.86 9.77 28.27
N VAL A 941 17.15 9.92 29.39
CA VAL A 941 17.57 10.76 30.54
C VAL A 941 17.59 10.02 31.88
N MET A 942 17.11 8.79 31.93
CA MET A 942 17.06 7.95 33.14
C MET A 942 17.47 6.51 32.83
N SER A 943 18.27 5.90 33.71
CA SER A 943 18.55 4.47 33.69
C SER A 943 17.38 3.64 34.24
N ASN A 944 17.46 2.32 34.10
CA ASN A 944 16.45 1.40 34.63
C ASN A 944 16.38 1.48 36.17
N GLU A 945 17.55 1.53 36.81
CA GLU A 945 17.72 1.62 38.26
C GLU A 945 17.24 2.97 38.78
N GLU A 946 17.57 4.06 38.10
CA GLU A 946 17.09 5.40 38.47
C GLU A 946 15.57 5.52 38.40
N ALA A 947 14.94 4.93 37.38
CA ALA A 947 13.49 4.90 37.26
C ALA A 947 12.85 4.09 38.40
N TRP A 948 13.45 2.96 38.79
CA TRP A 948 13.00 2.19 39.93
C TRP A 948 13.15 2.97 41.25
N ASP A 949 14.32 3.57 41.49
CA ASP A 949 14.61 4.33 42.71
C ASP A 949 13.64 5.49 42.93
N GLU A 950 13.18 6.12 41.85
CA GLU A 950 12.21 7.21 41.90
C GLU A 950 10.83 6.75 42.40
N ILE A 951 10.38 5.56 42.01
CA ILE A 951 8.99 5.12 42.28
C ILE A 951 8.85 3.95 43.26
N LYS A 952 9.94 3.35 43.74
CA LYS A 952 9.88 2.15 44.59
C LYS A 952 9.05 2.33 45.86
N GLU A 953 8.99 3.53 46.42
CA GLU A 953 8.15 3.83 47.60
C GLU A 953 6.72 4.28 47.28
N VAL A 954 6.40 4.50 45.99
CA VAL A 954 5.12 5.06 45.56
C VAL A 954 4.06 3.97 45.45
N ARG A 955 3.05 3.99 46.33
CA ARG A 955 2.02 2.94 46.37
C ARG A 955 0.87 3.11 45.37
N ASN A 956 0.99 4.03 44.42
CA ASN A 956 -0.07 4.35 43.47
C ASN A 956 0.51 4.48 42.06
N ALA A 957 0.06 3.62 41.14
CA ALA A 957 0.60 3.53 39.79
C ALA A 957 0.47 4.84 38.99
N GLU A 958 -0.62 5.60 39.16
CA GLU A 958 -0.82 6.89 38.48
C GLU A 958 0.18 7.94 38.97
N LYS A 959 0.39 8.01 40.30
CA LYS A 959 1.38 8.91 40.89
C LYS A 959 2.80 8.50 40.50
N ALA A 960 3.08 7.21 40.41
CA ALA A 960 4.37 6.69 39.98
C ALA A 960 4.66 7.08 38.52
N ALA A 961 3.72 6.85 37.60
CA ALA A 961 3.85 7.26 36.21
C ALA A 961 4.08 8.78 36.07
N LYS A 962 3.36 9.60 36.85
CA LYS A 962 3.57 11.05 36.87
C LYS A 962 4.94 11.44 37.42
N ALA A 963 5.40 10.82 38.51
CA ALA A 963 6.71 11.11 39.11
C ALA A 963 7.85 10.86 38.13
N LEU A 964 7.80 9.72 37.42
CA LEU A 964 8.76 9.38 36.37
C LEU A 964 8.81 10.43 35.25
N VAL A 965 7.64 10.88 34.77
CA VAL A 965 7.58 11.90 33.71
C VAL A 965 8.06 13.26 34.23
N ASP A 966 7.68 13.67 35.44
CA ASP A 966 8.14 14.92 36.05
C ASP A 966 9.67 14.93 36.22
N GLU A 967 10.26 13.81 36.65
CA GLU A 967 11.71 13.67 36.81
C GLU A 967 12.45 13.69 35.45
N ALA A 968 11.92 12.99 34.44
CA ALA A 968 12.50 13.06 33.08
C ALA A 968 12.47 14.49 32.51
N LEU A 969 11.42 15.26 32.77
CA LEU A 969 11.35 16.68 32.42
C LEU A 969 12.34 17.53 33.21
N ALA A 970 12.51 17.27 34.50
CA ALA A 970 13.50 17.96 35.35
C ALA A 970 14.94 17.73 34.86
N ARG A 971 15.22 16.53 34.34
CA ARG A 971 16.49 16.16 33.70
C ARG A 971 16.66 16.70 32.28
N GLY A 972 15.67 17.44 31.77
CA GLY A 972 15.78 18.19 30.53
C GLY A 972 15.39 17.41 29.28
N SER A 973 14.58 16.35 29.40
CA SER A 973 13.98 15.69 28.24
C SER A 973 13.16 16.67 27.41
N LYS A 974 13.25 16.55 26.08
CA LYS A 974 12.62 17.44 25.11
C LYS A 974 11.65 16.72 24.18
N ASP A 975 11.61 15.39 24.23
CA ASP A 975 10.74 14.55 23.41
C ASP A 975 9.34 14.41 24.01
N ASP A 976 8.41 13.81 23.26
CA ASP A 976 7.17 13.32 23.85
C ASP A 976 7.50 12.22 24.87
N ILE A 977 6.89 12.28 26.06
CA ILE A 977 7.13 11.33 27.14
C ILE A 977 5.82 10.63 27.45
N SER A 978 5.79 9.32 27.21
CA SER A 978 4.70 8.42 27.53
C SER A 978 5.20 7.40 28.53
N CYS A 979 4.50 7.22 29.65
CA CYS A 979 4.87 6.26 30.68
C CYS A 979 3.63 5.53 31.19
N VAL A 980 3.73 4.20 31.30
CA VAL A 980 2.73 3.36 31.98
C VAL A 980 3.43 2.59 33.10
N VAL A 981 2.78 2.58 34.26
CA VAL A 981 3.19 1.77 35.40
C VAL A 981 2.06 0.80 35.73
N VAL A 982 2.37 -0.49 35.76
CA VAL A 982 1.47 -1.55 36.22
C VAL A 982 1.96 -2.01 37.58
N PHE A 983 1.06 -2.01 38.55
CA PHE A 983 1.31 -2.39 39.94
C PHE A 983 0.66 -3.73 40.24
N PHE A 984 1.41 -4.65 40.82
CA PHE A 984 0.94 -5.99 41.22
C PHE A 984 0.74 -6.02 42.75
N ASN A 985 -0.51 -6.24 43.19
CA ASN A 985 -0.87 -6.45 44.60
C ASN A 985 -0.89 -7.93 44.92
#